data_AF-A0A0V0SKE6-F1
#
_entry.id   AF-A0A0V0SKE6-F1
#
_cell.length_a   1.000
_cell.length_b   1.000
_cell.length_c   1.000
_cell.angle_alpha   90.00
_cell.angle_beta   90.00
_cell.angle_gamma   90.00
#
_symmetry.space_group_name_H-M   'P 1'
#
loop_
_entity.id
_entity.type
_entity.pdbx_description
1 polymer ?
#
loop_
_entity_poly.entity_id
_entity_poly.type
_entity_poly.pdbx_seq_one_letter_code
_entity_poly.pdbx_strand_id
1 'polypeptide(L)'
;MTSKVKKRDALNSYRKELSQGASSKNGNKAYIWKSLLVVILAILCGAIHGKHAAEMFERSTHFSHLADFEREMLFRTEMGFYYSFYKYLVNAKSFKEGLIALTRDNQTEYGREINALKRFNLYPEIIISAMYRVFKSITKYWKIPTQICWQVKRDVHLSPVTSCEGIGNQMFFYIYMVYFLAGLVGSLLFLYGFLLSDSIFGGLFTVLCFFYNHSEATRVQWTPPLRESFGYPAFLCITLLISKDLKYKSRLHNYILISLSSVMFMLVWQFASIALATVVGSLVTLNMLGLISNIHLKHFFKTFFVSILIACFMLFKNEMLLSSLFFASLIAVKIMLYVEQLLLKGCFFKLANFSKPFTFAFGVVCVKFFIGKLLRTEDDAHIFDLLRAKIFGLHTFDTLLYTCAAEFDFLPFEYFKKTSATLLLPIAFVICISGVYILFFKQLLKENKTSKPISSSTAMIIFNMIQLACFALMAGMIMRLKLFLTPQMCIIVSLLFSEKFLCDIVGFQVKKRWFFAACIALLSCMSVAGIRNINEERNIIGEFENADMENLFDWINTRTLPNAVFACSIPLSANLKLTTERPIVIHPHYEDAELRKRTKQVYEMYSRRSPEKFIQALQKLHVNYLIIENWVCLKDSKDNCSQTDIWDYVDAKSRGQSESICRRLLADDQKFLPVVYSHGGYFVFKVQ
;
A
#
# COMPACT_ATOMS: atom_id res chain seq x y z
N MET A 1 71.36 36.69 10.53
CA MET A 1 70.50 35.61 11.05
C MET A 1 69.01 35.74 10.67
N THR A 2 68.52 36.94 10.33
CA THR A 2 67.10 37.25 10.07
C THR A 2 66.54 36.82 8.71
N SER A 3 67.38 36.65 7.67
CA SER A 3 66.93 36.23 6.32
C SER A 3 66.64 34.73 6.19
N LYS A 4 67.36 33.86 6.92
CA LYS A 4 67.14 32.39 6.91
C LYS A 4 65.86 31.97 7.65
N VAL A 5 65.41 32.74 8.63
CA VAL A 5 64.18 32.47 9.41
C VAL A 5 62.95 32.77 8.55
N LYS A 6 62.88 33.93 7.89
CA LYS A 6 61.77 34.28 6.98
C LYS A 6 61.57 33.29 5.82
N LYS A 7 62.64 32.71 5.27
CA LYS A 7 62.54 31.68 4.21
C LYS A 7 61.98 30.35 4.72
N ARG A 8 62.27 29.96 5.97
CA ARG A 8 61.75 28.73 6.59
C ARG A 8 60.26 28.84 6.91
N ASP A 9 59.82 30.00 7.37
CA ASP A 9 58.41 30.23 7.72
C ASP A 9 57.51 30.28 6.46
N ALA A 10 57.99 30.89 5.38
CA ALA A 10 57.29 30.87 4.09
C ALA A 10 57.18 29.46 3.48
N LEU A 11 58.23 28.64 3.58
CA LEU A 11 58.22 27.25 3.10
C LEU A 11 57.26 26.37 3.92
N ASN A 12 57.18 26.59 5.24
CA ASN A 12 56.26 25.88 6.12
C ASN A 12 54.80 26.27 5.88
N SER A 13 54.52 27.55 5.62
CA SER A 13 53.17 28.01 5.24
C SER A 13 52.70 27.38 3.92
N TYR A 14 53.55 27.38 2.90
CA TYR A 14 53.26 26.79 1.59
C TYR A 14 53.03 25.26 1.68
N ARG A 15 53.83 24.57 2.51
CA ARG A 15 53.65 23.13 2.76
C ARG A 15 52.34 22.82 3.51
N LYS A 16 51.91 23.72 4.41
CA LYS A 16 50.64 23.62 5.14
C LYS A 16 49.44 23.80 4.20
N GLU A 17 49.50 24.77 3.29
CA GLU A 17 48.48 24.98 2.25
C GLU A 17 48.38 23.82 1.27
N LEU A 18 49.51 23.25 0.82
CA LEU A 18 49.55 22.04 -0.01
C LEU A 18 48.97 20.82 0.73
N SER A 19 49.24 20.67 2.03
CA SER A 19 48.69 19.57 2.83
C SER A 19 47.18 19.71 3.06
N GLN A 20 46.67 20.94 3.24
CA GLN A 20 45.24 21.23 3.37
C GLN A 20 44.52 21.04 2.03
N GLY A 21 45.13 21.46 0.92
CA GLY A 21 44.62 21.22 -0.43
C GLY A 21 44.60 19.74 -0.81
N ALA A 22 45.62 18.97 -0.42
CA ALA A 22 45.69 17.52 -0.63
C ALA A 22 44.70 16.75 0.27
N SER A 23 44.54 17.15 1.53
CA SER A 23 43.55 16.58 2.47
C SER A 23 42.12 16.87 2.01
N SER A 24 41.84 18.08 1.52
CA SER A 24 40.55 18.45 0.91
C SER A 24 40.24 17.65 -0.36
N LYS A 25 41.21 17.52 -1.28
CA LYS A 25 41.05 16.68 -2.49
C LYS A 25 40.86 15.19 -2.16
N ASN A 26 41.59 14.65 -1.18
CA ASN A 26 41.44 13.25 -0.74
C ASN A 26 40.13 13.01 0.00
N GLY A 27 39.68 13.96 0.83
CA GLY A 27 38.37 13.91 1.49
C GLY A 27 37.21 13.92 0.49
N ASN A 28 37.33 14.73 -0.57
CA ASN A 28 36.31 14.80 -1.62
C ASN A 28 36.27 13.49 -2.46
N LYS A 29 37.44 12.91 -2.79
CA LYS A 29 37.50 11.58 -3.43
C LYS A 29 36.87 10.50 -2.55
N ALA A 30 37.20 10.44 -1.26
CA ALA A 30 36.63 9.45 -0.34
C ALA A 30 35.11 9.58 -0.20
N TYR A 31 34.59 10.80 -0.18
CA TYR A 31 33.14 11.07 -0.16
C TYR A 31 32.45 10.59 -1.45
N ILE A 32 33.06 10.83 -2.61
CA ILE A 32 32.53 10.37 -3.91
C ILE A 32 32.50 8.84 -3.95
N TRP A 33 33.59 8.17 -3.57
CA TRP A 33 33.65 6.70 -3.52
C TRP A 33 32.62 6.11 -2.55
N LYS A 34 32.45 6.72 -1.36
CA LYS A 34 31.41 6.30 -0.41
C LYS A 34 30.00 6.46 -0.99
N SER A 35 29.74 7.59 -1.66
CA SER A 35 28.44 7.85 -2.27
C SER A 35 28.14 6.88 -3.42
N LEU A 36 29.13 6.59 -4.26
CA LEU A 36 29.03 5.61 -5.33
C LEU A 36 28.75 4.20 -4.77
N LEU A 37 29.48 3.80 -3.73
CA LEU A 37 29.28 2.52 -3.05
C LEU A 37 27.85 2.39 -2.50
N VAL A 38 27.33 3.44 -1.86
CA VAL A 38 25.94 3.47 -1.35
C VAL A 38 24.94 3.28 -2.49
N VAL A 39 25.12 3.94 -3.64
CA VAL A 39 24.23 3.78 -4.79
C VAL A 39 24.29 2.36 -5.35
N ILE A 40 25.49 1.78 -5.50
CA ILE A 40 25.66 0.41 -5.99
C ILE A 40 24.98 -0.59 -5.05
N LEU A 41 25.19 -0.45 -3.73
CA LEU A 41 24.57 -1.32 -2.74
C LEU A 41 23.04 -1.18 -2.73
N ALA A 42 22.52 0.04 -2.91
CA ALA A 42 21.08 0.26 -3.02
C ALA A 42 20.49 -0.50 -4.22
N ILE A 43 21.10 -0.36 -5.40
CA ILE A 43 20.69 -1.06 -6.63
C ILE A 43 20.77 -2.58 -6.45
N LEU A 44 21.84 -3.08 -5.83
CA LEU A 44 22.00 -4.51 -5.54
C LEU A 44 20.89 -5.03 -4.62
N CYS A 45 20.61 -4.33 -3.52
CA CYS A 45 19.53 -4.69 -2.59
C CYS A 45 18.17 -4.72 -3.30
N GLY A 46 17.92 -3.74 -4.18
CA GLY A 46 16.70 -3.70 -4.98
C GLY A 46 16.61 -4.83 -5.99
N ALA A 47 17.68 -5.12 -6.73
CA ALA A 47 17.70 -6.23 -7.69
C ALA A 47 17.47 -7.58 -7.00
N ILE A 48 18.09 -7.81 -5.84
CA ILE A 48 17.88 -9.02 -5.04
C ILE A 48 16.42 -9.13 -4.59
N HIS A 49 15.81 -8.05 -4.10
CA HIS A 49 14.41 -8.09 -3.65
C HIS A 49 13.43 -8.33 -4.80
N GLY A 50 13.60 -7.62 -5.93
CA GLY A 50 12.74 -7.81 -7.11
C GLY A 50 12.83 -9.24 -7.66
N LYS A 51 14.05 -9.80 -7.73
CA LYS A 51 14.26 -11.20 -8.13
C LYS A 51 13.64 -12.18 -7.13
N HIS A 52 13.83 -11.94 -5.84
CA HIS A 52 13.27 -12.80 -4.80
C HIS A 52 11.73 -12.84 -4.85
N ALA A 53 11.08 -11.69 -5.02
CA ALA A 53 9.62 -11.62 -5.18
C ALA A 53 9.14 -12.40 -6.41
N ALA A 54 9.85 -12.28 -7.53
CA ALA A 54 9.52 -13.00 -8.76
C ALA A 54 9.66 -14.52 -8.60
N GLU A 55 10.76 -14.99 -8.02
CA GLU A 55 11.01 -16.42 -7.78
C GLU A 55 9.99 -17.02 -6.82
N MET A 56 9.58 -16.27 -5.79
CA MET A 56 8.59 -16.71 -4.82
C MET A 56 7.21 -16.88 -5.45
N PHE A 57 6.78 -15.90 -6.24
CA PHE A 57 5.51 -16.00 -6.96
C PHE A 57 5.51 -17.20 -7.92
N GLU A 58 6.59 -17.35 -8.71
CA GLU A 58 6.75 -18.46 -9.63
C GLU A 58 6.66 -19.83 -8.93
N ARG A 59 7.34 -20.01 -7.80
CA ARG A 59 7.29 -21.25 -7.02
C ARG A 59 5.91 -21.57 -6.46
N SER A 60 5.15 -20.53 -6.09
CA SER A 60 3.86 -20.70 -5.44
C SER A 60 2.69 -21.00 -6.39
N THR A 61 2.79 -20.55 -7.64
CA THR A 61 1.68 -20.66 -8.60
C THR A 61 2.05 -21.41 -9.88
N HIS A 62 3.35 -21.66 -10.11
CA HIS A 62 3.89 -22.23 -11.34
C HIS A 62 3.47 -21.43 -12.59
N PHE A 63 3.57 -20.10 -12.49
CA PHE A 63 2.95 -19.14 -13.41
C PHE A 63 3.41 -19.27 -14.87
N SER A 64 4.68 -19.63 -15.08
CA SER A 64 5.25 -19.86 -16.41
C SER A 64 4.59 -21.01 -17.17
N HIS A 65 4.17 -22.05 -16.46
CA HIS A 65 3.56 -23.24 -17.07
C HIS A 65 2.07 -23.08 -17.39
N LEU A 66 1.38 -22.15 -16.71
CA LEU A 66 -0.03 -21.88 -16.95
C LEU A 66 -0.29 -21.29 -18.33
N ALA A 67 -1.42 -21.65 -18.93
CA ALA A 67 -1.94 -21.00 -20.13
C ALA A 67 -2.42 -19.57 -19.82
N ASP A 68 -2.50 -18.70 -20.85
CA ASP A 68 -2.97 -17.31 -20.65
C ASP A 68 -4.37 -17.25 -20.01
N PHE A 69 -5.26 -18.18 -20.35
CA PHE A 69 -6.59 -18.28 -19.74
C PHE A 69 -6.54 -18.63 -18.24
N GLU A 70 -5.72 -19.62 -17.87
CA GLU A 70 -5.54 -20.04 -16.47
C GLU A 70 -4.86 -18.93 -15.64
N ARG A 71 -3.89 -18.22 -16.24
CA ARG A 71 -3.26 -17.05 -15.63
C ARG A 71 -4.26 -15.93 -15.35
N GLU A 72 -5.27 -15.75 -16.21
CA GLU A 72 -6.33 -14.76 -15.97
C GLU A 72 -7.19 -15.16 -14.76
N MET A 73 -7.49 -16.45 -14.63
CA MET A 73 -8.27 -16.98 -13.52
C MET A 73 -7.54 -16.93 -12.17
N LEU A 74 -6.20 -17.01 -12.20
CA LEU A 74 -5.35 -16.84 -11.02
C LEU A 74 -5.50 -15.43 -10.42
N PHE A 75 -5.73 -14.42 -11.25
CA PHE A 75 -5.86 -13.03 -10.83
C PHE A 75 -7.22 -12.73 -10.21
N ARG A 76 -7.40 -13.14 -8.95
CA ARG A 76 -8.65 -12.95 -8.20
C ARG A 76 -8.83 -11.53 -7.65
N THR A 77 -10.07 -11.15 -7.39
CA THR A 77 -10.42 -9.91 -6.64
C THR A 77 -9.81 -8.63 -7.28
N GLU A 78 -9.09 -7.82 -6.50
CA GLU A 78 -8.47 -6.57 -6.95
C GLU A 78 -7.45 -6.79 -8.10
N MET A 79 -6.73 -7.92 -8.11
CA MET A 79 -5.71 -8.22 -9.12
C MET A 79 -6.33 -8.32 -10.52
N GLY A 80 -7.38 -9.14 -10.66
CA GLY A 80 -8.07 -9.32 -11.94
C GLY A 80 -8.85 -8.08 -12.36
N PHE A 81 -9.41 -7.37 -11.37
CA PHE A 81 -10.12 -6.13 -11.62
C PHE A 81 -9.21 -5.09 -12.30
N TYR A 82 -8.04 -4.79 -11.73
CA TYR A 82 -7.11 -3.83 -12.33
C TYR A 82 -6.47 -4.33 -13.62
N TYR A 83 -6.07 -5.61 -13.65
CA TYR A 83 -5.52 -6.20 -14.86
C TYR A 83 -6.50 -6.17 -16.04
N SER A 84 -7.81 -6.27 -15.80
CA SER A 84 -8.83 -6.17 -16.86
C SER A 84 -8.78 -4.84 -17.62
N PHE A 85 -8.48 -3.72 -16.93
CA PHE A 85 -8.33 -2.41 -17.58
C PHE A 85 -7.03 -2.31 -18.38
N TYR A 86 -5.95 -2.88 -17.86
CA TYR A 86 -4.69 -2.99 -18.60
C TYR A 86 -4.88 -3.83 -19.87
N LYS A 87 -5.48 -5.03 -19.78
CA LYS A 87 -5.79 -5.91 -20.91
C LYS A 87 -6.62 -5.19 -21.96
N TYR A 88 -7.68 -4.49 -21.54
CA TYR A 88 -8.52 -3.69 -22.42
C TYR A 88 -7.71 -2.61 -23.16
N LEU A 89 -6.89 -1.84 -22.43
CA LEU A 89 -6.05 -0.80 -23.01
C LEU A 89 -4.93 -1.35 -23.90
N VAL A 90 -4.47 -2.58 -23.73
CA VAL A 90 -3.49 -3.22 -24.61
C VAL A 90 -4.15 -3.72 -25.90
N ASN A 91 -5.37 -4.28 -25.80
CA ASN A 91 -6.06 -4.91 -26.92
C ASN A 91 -6.94 -3.94 -27.75
N ALA A 92 -7.22 -2.74 -27.26
CA ALA A 92 -7.98 -1.74 -28.02
C ALA A 92 -7.34 -1.40 -29.39
N LYS A 93 -8.16 -1.02 -30.39
CA LYS A 93 -7.67 -0.66 -31.74
C LYS A 93 -6.67 0.50 -31.70
N SER A 94 -7.01 1.56 -30.97
CA SER A 94 -6.11 2.68 -30.69
C SER A 94 -6.08 2.97 -29.18
N PHE A 95 -4.93 3.47 -28.70
CA PHE A 95 -4.79 3.84 -27.28
C PHE A 95 -5.76 4.97 -26.88
N LYS A 96 -6.02 5.91 -27.80
CA LYS A 96 -6.97 7.00 -27.59
C LYS A 96 -8.41 6.50 -27.46
N GLU A 97 -8.83 5.58 -28.34
CA GLU A 97 -10.16 4.96 -28.23
C GLU A 97 -10.31 4.20 -26.92
N GLY A 98 -9.29 3.43 -26.52
CA GLY A 98 -9.27 2.73 -25.24
C GLY A 98 -9.45 3.69 -24.06
N LEU A 99 -8.72 4.81 -24.04
CA LEU A 99 -8.85 5.83 -22.99
C LEU A 99 -10.24 6.48 -22.96
N ILE A 100 -10.80 6.81 -24.13
CA ILE A 100 -12.14 7.40 -24.20
C ILE A 100 -13.18 6.41 -23.69
N ALA A 101 -13.08 5.13 -24.05
CA ALA A 101 -13.97 4.09 -23.55
C ALA A 101 -13.91 3.95 -22.02
N LEU A 102 -12.73 4.09 -21.39
CA LEU A 102 -12.61 4.08 -19.93
C LEU A 102 -13.22 5.32 -19.25
N THR A 103 -13.30 6.46 -19.94
CA THR A 103 -13.99 7.65 -19.39
C THR A 103 -15.51 7.53 -19.42
N ARG A 104 -16.03 6.60 -20.24
CA ARG A 104 -17.44 6.35 -20.48
C ARG A 104 -17.76 4.85 -20.30
N ASP A 105 -17.32 4.30 -19.18
CA ASP A 105 -17.41 2.87 -18.92
C ASP A 105 -18.81 2.50 -18.43
N ASN A 106 -19.45 1.58 -19.14
CA ASN A 106 -20.76 1.01 -18.78
C ASN A 106 -20.69 -0.53 -18.62
N GLN A 107 -19.48 -1.12 -18.63
CA GLN A 107 -19.32 -2.58 -18.46
C GLN A 107 -18.98 -2.94 -17.02
N THR A 108 -18.21 -2.10 -16.33
CA THR A 108 -17.79 -2.38 -14.95
C THR A 108 -18.93 -2.17 -13.93
N GLU A 109 -19.85 -1.25 -14.20
CA GLU A 109 -21.07 -1.05 -13.41
C GLU A 109 -22.28 -0.92 -14.32
N TYR A 110 -22.72 -2.06 -14.86
CA TYR A 110 -23.72 -2.04 -15.90
C TYR A 110 -24.99 -1.26 -15.53
N GLY A 111 -25.50 -0.46 -16.48
CA GLY A 111 -26.64 0.42 -16.28
C GLY A 111 -26.28 1.81 -15.75
N ARG A 112 -24.98 2.09 -15.55
CA ARG A 112 -24.47 3.42 -15.19
C ARG A 112 -23.17 3.69 -15.92
N GLU A 113 -23.14 4.77 -16.69
CA GLU A 113 -21.90 5.25 -17.28
C GLU A 113 -21.04 5.94 -16.21
N ILE A 114 -19.83 5.42 -15.99
CA ILE A 114 -18.88 5.93 -15.01
C ILE A 114 -17.55 6.31 -15.67
N ASN A 115 -16.90 7.32 -15.11
CA ASN A 115 -15.51 7.62 -15.45
C ASN A 115 -14.59 6.74 -14.60
N ALA A 116 -14.12 5.63 -15.16
CA ALA A 116 -13.24 4.68 -14.48
C ALA A 116 -11.91 5.32 -14.05
N LEU A 117 -11.41 6.31 -14.80
CA LEU A 117 -10.18 7.04 -14.48
C LEU A 117 -10.31 7.92 -13.23
N LYS A 118 -11.48 8.58 -13.07
CA LYS A 118 -11.79 9.36 -11.86
C LYS A 118 -11.87 8.45 -10.63
N ARG A 119 -12.45 7.25 -10.81
CA ARG A 119 -12.90 6.40 -9.70
C ARG A 119 -11.86 5.42 -9.18
N PHE A 120 -11.12 4.74 -10.05
CA PHE A 120 -10.35 3.55 -9.67
C PHE A 120 -8.82 3.75 -9.67
N ASN A 121 -8.34 5.00 -9.75
CA ASN A 121 -6.90 5.34 -9.76
C ASN A 121 -6.11 4.53 -10.79
N LEU A 122 -6.61 4.42 -12.03
CA LEU A 122 -6.09 3.56 -13.12
C LEU A 122 -4.78 4.04 -13.77
N TYR A 123 -4.07 4.99 -13.16
CA TYR A 123 -2.83 5.55 -13.72
C TYR A 123 -1.74 4.49 -13.95
N PRO A 124 -1.48 3.52 -13.05
CA PRO A 124 -0.54 2.45 -13.32
C PRO A 124 -0.87 1.67 -14.59
N GLU A 125 -2.13 1.27 -14.78
CA GLU A 125 -2.57 0.48 -15.92
C GLU A 125 -2.45 1.27 -17.22
N ILE A 126 -2.77 2.57 -17.21
CA ILE A 126 -2.60 3.47 -18.37
C ILE A 126 -1.13 3.59 -18.76
N ILE A 127 -0.26 3.84 -17.80
CA ILE A 127 1.17 4.04 -18.06
C ILE A 127 1.80 2.73 -18.56
N ILE A 128 1.52 1.61 -17.89
CA ILE A 128 2.10 0.31 -18.23
C ILE A 128 1.57 -0.21 -19.57
N SER A 129 0.29 0.01 -19.89
CA SER A 129 -0.26 -0.36 -21.22
C SER A 129 0.32 0.49 -22.35
N ALA A 130 0.53 1.79 -22.14
CA ALA A 130 1.24 2.65 -23.09
C ALA A 130 2.68 2.17 -23.30
N MET A 131 3.40 1.89 -22.21
CA MET A 131 4.76 1.35 -22.27
C MET A 131 4.81 0.02 -23.02
N TYR A 132 3.86 -0.89 -22.77
CA TYR A 132 3.80 -2.19 -23.44
C TYR A 132 3.52 -2.05 -24.94
N ARG A 133 2.59 -1.17 -25.35
CA ARG A 133 2.31 -0.91 -26.77
C ARG A 133 3.55 -0.36 -27.50
N VAL A 134 4.25 0.58 -26.87
CA VAL A 134 5.52 1.13 -27.41
C VAL A 134 6.58 0.03 -27.50
N PHE A 135 6.76 -0.74 -26.44
CA PHE A 135 7.68 -1.89 -26.40
C PHE A 135 7.39 -2.88 -27.52
N LYS A 136 6.14 -3.32 -27.68
CA LYS A 136 5.70 -4.26 -28.71
C LYS A 136 5.88 -3.69 -30.13
N SER A 137 5.65 -2.39 -30.31
CA SER A 137 5.87 -1.72 -31.60
C SER A 137 7.34 -1.70 -31.97
N ILE A 138 8.22 -1.38 -31.02
CA ILE A 138 9.67 -1.36 -31.21
C ILE A 138 10.18 -2.77 -31.49
N THR A 139 9.88 -3.75 -30.64
CA THR A 139 10.40 -5.12 -30.80
C THR A 139 9.90 -5.80 -32.07
N LYS A 140 8.66 -5.51 -32.49
CA LYS A 140 8.14 -5.94 -33.79
C LYS A 140 8.88 -5.30 -34.97
N TYR A 141 9.21 -4.01 -34.89
CA TYR A 141 9.98 -3.31 -35.93
C TYR A 141 11.39 -3.89 -36.08
N TRP A 142 12.07 -4.16 -34.96
CA TRP A 142 13.43 -4.72 -34.92
C TRP A 142 13.47 -6.26 -35.01
N LYS A 143 12.31 -6.93 -35.12
CA LYS A 143 12.16 -8.40 -35.14
C LYS A 143 12.89 -9.11 -33.97
N ILE A 144 12.90 -8.50 -32.79
CA ILE A 144 13.54 -9.06 -31.60
C ILE A 144 12.59 -10.12 -31.00
N PRO A 145 13.03 -11.38 -30.80
CA PRO A 145 12.22 -12.38 -30.12
C PRO A 145 12.06 -11.99 -28.65
N THR A 146 10.81 -11.89 -28.18
CA THR A 146 10.48 -11.39 -26.83
C THR A 146 9.72 -12.39 -25.96
N GLN A 147 9.26 -13.48 -26.55
CA GLN A 147 8.55 -14.55 -25.86
C GLN A 147 8.87 -15.89 -26.52
N ILE A 148 8.81 -16.95 -25.74
CA ILE A 148 8.96 -18.34 -26.19
C ILE A 148 7.65 -19.05 -25.85
N CYS A 149 7.11 -19.79 -26.81
CA CYS A 149 5.85 -20.49 -26.65
C CYS A 149 6.07 -22.00 -26.71
N TRP A 150 5.42 -22.71 -25.80
CA TRP A 150 5.48 -24.16 -25.67
C TRP A 150 4.05 -24.70 -25.64
N GLN A 151 3.84 -25.94 -26.08
CA GLN A 151 2.58 -26.64 -25.87
C GLN A 151 2.69 -27.48 -24.60
N VAL A 152 1.83 -27.19 -23.63
CA VAL A 152 1.75 -27.95 -22.39
C VAL A 152 0.65 -28.98 -22.54
N LYS A 153 1.00 -30.26 -22.46
CA LYS A 153 0.02 -31.34 -22.34
C LYS A 153 -0.53 -31.31 -20.92
N ARG A 154 -1.83 -31.11 -20.80
CA ARG A 154 -2.58 -31.21 -19.55
C ARG A 154 -2.97 -32.67 -19.28
N ASP A 155 -3.82 -32.88 -18.28
CA ASP A 155 -4.39 -34.19 -17.97
C ASP A 155 -5.05 -34.88 -19.17
N VAL A 156 -5.19 -36.20 -19.09
CA VAL A 156 -5.62 -37.09 -20.20
C VAL A 156 -6.95 -36.65 -20.86
N HIS A 157 -7.79 -35.92 -20.14
CA HIS A 157 -9.10 -35.45 -20.59
C HIS A 157 -9.13 -33.99 -21.06
N LEU A 158 -8.01 -33.25 -20.99
CA LEU A 158 -7.93 -31.84 -21.35
C LEU A 158 -7.10 -31.63 -22.63
N SER A 159 -7.55 -30.73 -23.49
CA SER A 159 -6.80 -30.35 -24.68
C SER A 159 -5.46 -29.68 -24.30
N PRO A 160 -4.38 -29.94 -25.05
CA PRO A 160 -3.11 -29.26 -24.82
C PRO A 160 -3.27 -27.77 -25.11
N VAL A 161 -2.66 -26.93 -24.28
CA VAL A 161 -2.75 -25.48 -24.40
C VAL A 161 -1.39 -24.88 -24.69
N THR A 162 -1.37 -23.84 -25.52
CA THR A 162 -0.17 -23.08 -25.82
C THR A 162 0.10 -22.09 -24.69
N SER A 163 1.23 -22.24 -24.01
CA SER A 163 1.72 -21.28 -23.03
C SER A 163 2.89 -20.50 -23.61
N CYS A 164 2.80 -19.17 -23.60
CA CYS A 164 3.89 -18.27 -23.98
C CYS A 164 4.46 -17.57 -22.77
N GLU A 165 5.77 -17.66 -22.58
CA GLU A 165 6.53 -17.01 -21.51
C GLU A 165 7.43 -15.91 -22.07
N GLY A 166 7.58 -14.82 -21.31
CA GLY A 166 8.56 -13.77 -21.56
C GLY A 166 7.95 -12.37 -21.54
N ILE A 167 8.80 -11.35 -21.54
CA ILE A 167 8.40 -9.93 -21.49
C ILE A 167 7.53 -9.49 -22.68
N GLY A 168 7.52 -10.27 -23.77
CA GLY A 168 6.62 -10.11 -24.90
C GLY A 168 5.14 -10.39 -24.57
N ASN A 169 4.87 -11.25 -23.60
CA ASN A 169 3.52 -11.54 -23.14
C ASN A 169 3.01 -10.41 -22.22
N GLN A 170 1.76 -10.01 -22.43
CA GLN A 170 1.14 -8.87 -21.73
C GLN A 170 1.09 -9.04 -20.20
N MET A 171 0.89 -10.26 -19.69
CA MET A 171 0.84 -10.53 -18.25
C MET A 171 2.20 -10.41 -17.60
N PHE A 172 3.21 -11.07 -18.20
CA PHE A 172 4.58 -11.01 -17.73
C PHE A 172 5.09 -9.57 -17.72
N PHE A 173 4.81 -8.80 -18.78
CA PHE A 173 5.17 -7.38 -18.80
C PHE A 173 4.56 -6.62 -17.62
N TYR A 174 3.27 -6.80 -17.36
CA TYR A 174 2.57 -6.13 -16.26
C TYR A 174 3.15 -6.51 -14.89
N ILE A 175 3.34 -7.81 -14.62
CA ILE A 175 3.89 -8.30 -13.34
C ILE A 175 5.36 -7.90 -13.17
N TYR A 176 6.18 -7.93 -14.23
CA TYR A 176 7.58 -7.50 -14.15
C TYR A 176 7.73 -6.02 -13.78
N MET A 177 6.81 -5.16 -14.22
CA MET A 177 6.79 -3.76 -13.76
C MET A 177 6.51 -3.66 -12.25
N VAL A 178 5.67 -4.54 -11.71
CA VAL A 178 5.43 -4.64 -10.27
C VAL A 178 6.68 -5.11 -9.54
N TYR A 179 7.38 -6.13 -10.03
CA TYR A 179 8.63 -6.59 -9.41
C TYR A 179 9.76 -5.56 -9.48
N PHE A 180 9.79 -4.74 -10.54
CA PHE A 180 10.68 -3.59 -10.60
C PHE A 180 10.36 -2.57 -9.49
N LEU A 181 9.08 -2.27 -9.24
CA LEU A 181 8.66 -1.41 -8.13
C LEU A 181 8.97 -2.04 -6.76
N ALA A 182 8.80 -3.36 -6.62
CA ALA A 182 9.24 -4.08 -5.43
C ALA A 182 10.76 -3.94 -5.22
N GLY A 183 11.56 -4.07 -6.28
CA GLY A 183 12.99 -3.79 -6.22
C GLY A 183 13.31 -2.35 -5.80
N LEU A 184 12.51 -1.38 -6.25
CA LEU A 184 12.63 0.01 -5.79
C LEU A 184 12.37 0.13 -4.28
N VAL A 185 11.42 -0.61 -3.70
CA VAL A 185 11.21 -0.68 -2.24
C VAL A 185 12.49 -1.12 -1.53
N GLY A 186 13.15 -2.19 -2.00
CA GLY A 186 14.40 -2.68 -1.41
C GLY A 186 15.52 -1.64 -1.45
N SER A 187 15.66 -0.95 -2.58
CA SER A 187 16.61 0.17 -2.73
C SER A 187 16.32 1.31 -1.76
N LEU A 188 15.03 1.71 -1.64
CA LEU A 188 14.62 2.82 -0.77
C LEU A 188 14.79 2.48 0.70
N LEU A 189 14.48 1.25 1.13
CA LEU A 189 14.70 0.80 2.51
C LEU A 189 16.20 0.88 2.89
N PHE A 190 17.09 0.44 2.00
CA PHE A 190 18.54 0.58 2.22
C PHE A 190 18.95 2.05 2.40
N LEU A 191 18.51 2.93 1.49
CA LEU A 191 18.82 4.35 1.55
C LEU A 191 18.23 5.02 2.80
N TYR A 192 17.05 4.57 3.25
CA TYR A 192 16.42 5.07 4.47
C TYR A 192 17.22 4.66 5.71
N GLY A 193 17.55 3.37 5.84
CA GLY A 193 18.39 2.88 6.93
C GLY A 193 19.77 3.55 6.98
N PHE A 194 20.37 3.80 5.81
CA PHE A 194 21.61 4.57 5.68
C PHE A 194 21.45 6.01 6.17
N LEU A 195 20.38 6.70 5.76
CA LEU A 195 20.10 8.08 6.16
C LEU A 195 19.85 8.20 7.66
N LEU A 196 19.11 7.25 8.26
CA LEU A 196 18.77 7.29 9.67
C LEU A 196 19.99 6.99 10.56
N SER A 197 20.82 6.01 10.17
CA SER A 197 21.97 5.55 10.94
C SER A 197 23.30 6.27 10.66
N ASP A 198 23.44 6.98 9.54
CA ASP A 198 24.72 7.47 8.98
C ASP A 198 25.73 6.34 8.62
N SER A 199 25.27 5.09 8.54
CA SER A 199 26.11 3.90 8.38
C SER A 199 25.62 3.00 7.24
N ILE A 200 26.56 2.51 6.42
CA ILE A 200 26.26 1.51 5.37
C ILE A 200 25.70 0.23 5.99
N PHE A 201 26.24 -0.16 7.15
CA PHE A 201 25.78 -1.34 7.88
C PHE A 201 24.35 -1.18 8.38
N GLY A 202 23.92 0.02 8.78
CA GLY A 202 22.52 0.27 9.16
C GLY A 202 21.56 0.12 7.97
N GLY A 203 21.98 0.52 6.77
CA GLY A 203 21.24 0.27 5.53
C GLY A 203 21.12 -1.22 5.21
N LEU A 204 22.23 -1.96 5.22
CA LEU A 204 22.23 -3.42 4.99
C LEU A 204 21.39 -4.16 6.04
N PHE A 205 21.50 -3.77 7.30
CA PHE A 205 20.76 -4.36 8.40
C PHE A 205 19.24 -4.15 8.26
N THR A 206 18.81 -2.98 7.78
CA THR A 206 17.39 -2.69 7.47
C THR A 206 16.85 -3.68 6.43
N VAL A 207 17.61 -3.89 5.35
CA VAL A 207 17.24 -4.81 4.28
C VAL A 207 17.22 -6.27 4.77
N LEU A 208 18.20 -6.68 5.57
CA LEU A 208 18.22 -8.03 6.18
C LEU A 208 17.00 -8.27 7.07
N CYS A 209 16.66 -7.31 7.95
CA CYS A 209 15.46 -7.41 8.78
C CYS A 209 14.17 -7.50 7.96
N PHE A 210 14.12 -6.78 6.84
CA PHE A 210 13.01 -6.84 5.90
C PHE A 210 12.91 -8.22 5.24
N PHE A 211 14.02 -8.84 4.82
CA PHE A 211 14.00 -10.21 4.27
C PHE A 211 13.62 -11.26 5.32
N TYR A 212 14.08 -11.14 6.58
CA TYR A 212 13.72 -12.08 7.64
C TYR A 212 12.24 -12.07 8.03
N ASN A 213 11.54 -10.98 7.72
CA ASN A 213 10.12 -10.79 8.00
C ASN A 213 9.34 -10.46 6.72
N HIS A 214 9.75 -11.02 5.57
CA HIS A 214 9.24 -10.63 4.25
C HIS A 214 7.72 -10.84 4.11
N SER A 215 7.19 -12.00 4.52
CA SER A 215 5.74 -12.29 4.59
C SER A 215 4.92 -11.30 5.41
N GLU A 216 5.52 -10.69 6.43
CA GLU A 216 4.85 -9.71 7.30
C GLU A 216 5.04 -8.26 6.82
N ALA A 217 5.98 -8.03 5.90
CA ALA A 217 6.38 -6.72 5.41
C ALA A 217 5.83 -6.40 4.01
N THR A 218 5.54 -7.42 3.20
CA THR A 218 4.96 -7.27 1.87
C THR A 218 4.16 -8.53 1.49
N ARG A 219 3.24 -8.37 0.54
CA ARG A 219 2.47 -9.48 -0.08
C ARG A 219 2.70 -9.60 -1.57
N VAL A 220 3.69 -8.87 -2.09
CA VAL A 220 3.98 -8.82 -3.53
C VAL A 220 4.32 -10.19 -4.10
N GLN A 221 4.81 -11.12 -3.27
CA GLN A 221 5.11 -12.50 -3.66
C GLN A 221 3.87 -13.39 -3.87
N TRP A 222 2.70 -13.01 -3.33
CA TRP A 222 1.45 -13.77 -3.47
C TRP A 222 0.47 -13.07 -4.40
N THR A 223 0.37 -11.74 -4.24
CA THR A 223 -0.59 -10.90 -4.94
C THR A 223 0.13 -9.67 -5.48
N PRO A 224 0.89 -9.80 -6.60
CA PRO A 224 1.76 -8.73 -7.06
C PRO A 224 1.02 -7.41 -7.37
N PRO A 225 -0.03 -7.39 -8.23
CA PRO A 225 -0.60 -6.15 -8.77
C PRO A 225 -1.65 -5.51 -7.85
N LEU A 226 -1.42 -5.50 -6.54
CA LEU A 226 -2.22 -4.72 -5.60
C LEU A 226 -1.79 -3.25 -5.61
N ARG A 227 -2.74 -2.33 -5.33
CA ARG A 227 -2.45 -0.89 -5.33
C ARG A 227 -1.37 -0.49 -4.34
N GLU A 228 -1.30 -1.15 -3.19
CA GLU A 228 -0.23 -0.96 -2.21
C GLU A 228 1.17 -1.25 -2.78
N SER A 229 1.33 -2.25 -3.67
CA SER A 229 2.61 -2.56 -4.31
C SER A 229 3.10 -1.42 -5.21
N PHE A 230 2.17 -0.70 -5.85
CA PHE A 230 2.49 0.46 -6.67
C PHE A 230 2.69 1.74 -5.83
N GLY A 231 1.88 1.93 -4.78
CA GLY A 231 1.89 3.14 -3.96
C GLY A 231 3.03 3.19 -2.93
N TYR A 232 3.42 2.05 -2.36
CA TYR A 232 4.37 1.99 -1.26
C TYR A 232 5.77 2.59 -1.56
N PRO A 233 6.38 2.38 -2.75
CA PRO A 233 7.64 3.06 -3.08
C PRO A 233 7.52 4.59 -3.05
N ALA A 234 6.40 5.14 -3.53
CA ALA A 234 6.17 6.58 -3.50
C ALA A 234 6.04 7.08 -2.06
N PHE A 235 5.36 6.33 -1.19
CA PHE A 235 5.27 6.64 0.23
C PHE A 235 6.65 6.66 0.91
N LEU A 236 7.45 5.61 0.71
CA LEU A 236 8.81 5.53 1.26
C LEU A 236 9.68 6.71 0.80
N CYS A 237 9.61 7.06 -0.49
CA CYS A 237 10.26 8.26 -1.04
C CYS A 237 9.85 9.53 -0.27
N ILE A 238 8.56 9.76 -0.02
CA ILE A 238 8.06 10.94 0.71
C ILE A 238 8.67 10.99 2.11
N THR A 239 8.57 9.90 2.88
CA THR A 239 9.07 9.83 4.26
C THR A 239 10.60 9.94 4.34
N LEU A 240 11.32 9.38 3.36
CA LEU A 240 12.77 9.48 3.24
C LEU A 240 13.21 10.91 2.94
N LEU A 241 12.54 11.60 2.02
CA LEU A 241 12.86 12.99 1.64
C LEU A 241 12.51 13.99 2.75
N ILE A 242 11.45 13.73 3.52
CA ILE A 242 11.13 14.50 4.73
C ILE A 242 12.20 14.25 5.79
N SER A 243 12.55 12.99 6.07
CA SER A 243 13.64 12.65 7.00
C SER A 243 14.96 13.32 6.60
N LYS A 244 15.24 13.40 5.29
CA LYS A 244 16.41 14.09 4.75
C LYS A 244 16.34 15.59 5.01
N ASP A 245 15.19 16.23 4.83
CA ASP A 245 15.03 17.67 5.12
C ASP A 245 15.15 18.00 6.61
N LEU A 246 14.59 17.13 7.46
CA LEU A 246 14.71 17.27 8.91
C LEU A 246 16.17 17.14 9.37
N LYS A 247 16.95 16.28 8.71
CA LYS A 247 18.36 16.06 9.06
C LYS A 247 19.28 17.13 8.45
N TYR A 248 19.09 17.42 7.17
CA TYR A 248 19.88 18.37 6.40
C TYR A 248 18.95 19.40 5.79
N LYS A 249 19.15 20.68 6.12
CA LYS A 249 18.36 21.78 5.54
C LYS A 249 18.36 21.67 4.02
N SER A 250 17.20 21.38 3.41
CA SER A 250 17.15 21.05 1.99
C SER A 250 17.00 22.26 1.09
N ARG A 251 17.35 22.03 -0.18
CA ARG A 251 17.11 22.96 -1.29
C ARG A 251 15.70 22.76 -1.85
N LEU A 252 15.26 23.72 -2.66
CA LEU A 252 13.95 23.69 -3.35
C LEU A 252 13.68 22.36 -4.08
N HIS A 253 14.69 21.76 -4.70
CA HIS A 253 14.57 20.48 -5.40
C HIS A 253 14.00 19.35 -4.52
N ASN A 254 14.29 19.33 -3.22
CA ASN A 254 13.75 18.31 -2.32
C ASN A 254 12.23 18.45 -2.16
N TYR A 255 11.73 19.69 -2.03
CA TYR A 255 10.29 19.95 -1.95
C TYR A 255 9.57 19.64 -3.26
N ILE A 256 10.20 19.87 -4.41
CA ILE A 256 9.65 19.47 -5.72
C ILE A 256 9.52 17.95 -5.78
N LEU A 257 10.55 17.20 -5.35
CA LEU A 257 10.52 15.74 -5.36
C LEU A 257 9.49 15.20 -4.38
N ILE A 258 9.36 15.78 -3.18
CA ILE A 258 8.26 15.44 -2.23
C ILE A 258 6.91 15.67 -2.89
N SER A 259 6.73 16.78 -3.61
CA SER A 259 5.47 17.07 -4.30
C SER A 259 5.17 16.05 -5.40
N LEU A 260 6.17 15.72 -6.23
CA LEU A 260 6.00 14.73 -7.31
C LEU A 260 5.67 13.35 -6.74
N SER A 261 6.41 12.90 -5.72
CA SER A 261 6.12 11.62 -5.06
C SER A 261 4.74 11.61 -4.39
N SER A 262 4.31 12.73 -3.80
CA SER A 262 2.96 12.85 -3.20
C SER A 262 1.86 12.79 -4.25
N VAL A 263 2.03 13.46 -5.40
CA VAL A 263 1.10 13.35 -6.53
C VAL A 263 1.03 11.90 -7.01
N MET A 264 2.17 11.28 -7.30
CA MET A 264 2.20 9.88 -7.75
C MET A 264 1.53 8.94 -6.75
N PHE A 265 1.76 9.13 -5.45
CA PHE A 265 1.15 8.30 -4.42
C PHE A 265 -0.39 8.42 -4.44
N MET A 266 -0.94 9.63 -4.59
CA MET A 266 -2.39 9.87 -4.68
C MET A 266 -3.01 9.36 -5.98
N LEU A 267 -2.28 9.39 -7.11
CA LEU A 267 -2.79 8.90 -8.41
C LEU A 267 -2.86 7.38 -8.50
N VAL A 268 -2.02 6.70 -7.71
CA VAL A 268 -1.81 5.25 -7.79
C VAL A 268 -2.64 4.51 -6.74
N TRP A 269 -2.90 5.13 -5.59
CA TRP A 269 -3.56 4.45 -4.49
C TRP A 269 -4.63 5.30 -3.80
N GLN A 270 -5.84 4.75 -3.70
CA GLN A 270 -6.99 5.41 -3.10
C GLN A 270 -6.80 5.80 -1.62
N PHE A 271 -6.14 4.95 -0.83
CA PHE A 271 -5.91 5.18 0.60
C PHE A 271 -4.68 6.03 0.90
N ALA A 272 -4.01 6.56 -0.13
CA ALA A 272 -2.84 7.43 0.01
C ALA A 272 -3.13 8.63 0.92
N SER A 273 -4.36 9.18 0.87
CA SER A 273 -4.77 10.30 1.72
C SER A 273 -4.67 9.98 3.21
N ILE A 274 -5.00 8.78 3.65
CA ILE A 274 -4.91 8.40 5.07
C ILE A 274 -3.44 8.36 5.51
N ALA A 275 -2.57 7.72 4.73
CA ALA A 275 -1.14 7.66 5.03
C ALA A 275 -0.46 9.05 4.97
N LEU A 276 -0.88 9.93 4.06
CA LEU A 276 -0.38 11.31 4.02
C LEU A 276 -0.88 12.14 5.21
N ALA A 277 -2.08 11.87 5.72
CA ALA A 277 -2.58 12.52 6.94
C ALA A 277 -1.72 12.17 8.15
N THR A 278 -1.20 10.93 8.28
CA THR A 278 -0.26 10.59 9.36
C THR A 278 1.07 11.33 9.23
N VAL A 279 1.53 11.58 7.99
CA VAL A 279 2.72 12.40 7.71
C VAL A 279 2.52 13.85 8.16
N VAL A 280 1.40 14.46 7.80
CA VAL A 280 1.06 15.81 8.26
C VAL A 280 0.93 15.87 9.77
N GLY A 281 0.20 14.92 10.38
CA GLY A 281 0.08 14.80 11.83
C GLY A 281 1.44 14.67 12.52
N SER A 282 2.36 13.87 11.97
CA SER A 282 3.70 13.70 12.52
C SER A 282 4.52 15.00 12.47
N LEU A 283 4.45 15.75 11.37
CA LEU A 283 5.11 17.06 11.24
C LEU A 283 4.53 18.11 12.21
N VAL A 284 3.22 18.07 12.41
CA VAL A 284 2.52 18.91 13.38
C VAL A 284 2.96 18.58 14.81
N THR A 285 3.02 17.30 15.18
CA THR A 285 3.53 16.86 16.49
C THR A 285 4.98 17.32 16.72
N LEU A 286 5.84 17.25 15.71
CA LEU A 286 7.20 17.78 15.82
C LEU A 286 7.25 19.30 16.03
N ASN A 287 6.33 20.05 15.42
CA ASN A 287 6.19 21.48 15.69
C ASN A 287 5.69 21.75 17.12
N MET A 288 4.75 20.95 17.62
CA MET A 288 4.27 21.03 19.01
C MET A 288 5.38 20.76 20.02
N LEU A 289 6.27 19.82 19.72
CA LEU A 289 7.46 19.51 20.52
C LEU A 289 8.60 20.55 20.36
N GLY A 290 8.39 21.60 19.57
CA GLY A 290 9.39 22.64 19.30
C GLY A 290 10.56 22.20 18.42
N LEU A 291 10.55 20.96 17.89
CA LEU A 291 11.65 20.39 17.09
C LEU A 291 11.72 20.98 15.68
N ILE A 292 10.61 21.50 15.17
CA ILE A 292 10.49 22.15 13.85
C ILE A 292 9.90 23.54 14.02
N SER A 293 10.48 24.53 13.32
CA SER A 293 9.96 25.90 13.29
C SER A 293 8.66 26.02 12.47
N ASN A 294 7.84 27.02 12.79
CA ASN A 294 6.62 27.32 12.04
C ASN A 294 6.91 27.64 10.55
N ILE A 295 8.11 28.14 10.23
CA ILE A 295 8.54 28.43 8.86
C ILE A 295 8.73 27.13 8.08
N HIS A 296 9.44 26.15 8.65
CA HIS A 296 9.62 24.84 8.02
C HIS A 296 8.28 24.13 7.84
N LEU A 297 7.38 24.17 8.84
CA LEU A 297 6.04 23.59 8.71
C LEU A 297 5.22 24.25 7.58
N LYS A 298 5.32 25.58 7.40
CA LYS A 298 4.69 26.30 6.28
C LYS A 298 5.22 25.86 4.91
N HIS A 299 6.50 25.51 4.80
CA HIS A 299 7.05 24.97 3.54
C HIS A 299 6.43 23.61 3.20
N PHE A 300 6.36 22.68 4.17
CA PHE A 300 5.70 21.39 3.96
C PHE A 300 4.22 21.55 3.62
N PHE A 301 3.50 22.43 4.33
CA PHE A 301 2.10 22.75 4.00
C PHE A 301 1.96 23.20 2.54
N LYS A 302 2.79 24.15 2.08
CA LYS A 302 2.75 24.62 0.68
C LYS A 302 3.02 23.49 -0.31
N THR A 303 4.01 22.65 -0.03
CA THR A 303 4.35 21.49 -0.88
C THR A 303 3.15 20.56 -1.01
N PHE A 304 2.61 20.08 0.11
CA PHE A 304 1.48 19.15 0.11
C PHE A 304 0.19 19.76 -0.46
N PHE A 305 -0.06 21.05 -0.21
CA PHE A 305 -1.20 21.76 -0.76
C PHE A 305 -1.13 21.87 -2.28
N VAL A 306 0.05 22.15 -2.84
CA VAL A 306 0.26 22.12 -4.30
C VAL A 306 0.07 20.69 -4.83
N SER A 307 0.60 19.68 -4.14
CA SER A 307 0.44 18.28 -4.56
C SER A 307 -1.02 17.84 -4.66
N ILE A 308 -1.86 18.17 -3.67
CA ILE A 308 -3.28 17.77 -3.70
C ILE A 308 -4.06 18.50 -4.79
N LEU A 309 -3.71 19.77 -5.09
CA LEU A 309 -4.34 20.49 -6.20
C LEU A 309 -4.01 19.86 -7.55
N ILE A 310 -2.73 19.49 -7.77
CA ILE A 310 -2.29 18.79 -8.98
C ILE A 310 -2.99 17.44 -9.09
N ALA A 311 -2.99 16.64 -8.01
CA ALA A 311 -3.64 15.33 -8.01
C ALA A 311 -5.17 15.43 -8.24
N CYS A 312 -5.83 16.43 -7.65
CA CYS A 312 -7.25 16.68 -7.86
C CYS A 312 -7.57 17.06 -9.31
N PHE A 313 -6.72 17.88 -9.95
CA PHE A 313 -6.86 18.18 -11.37
C PHE A 313 -6.69 16.94 -12.25
N MET A 314 -5.66 16.13 -11.98
CA MET A 314 -5.39 14.90 -12.72
C MET A 314 -6.51 13.86 -12.54
N LEU A 315 -7.05 13.71 -11.33
CA LEU A 315 -8.16 12.81 -11.03
C LEU A 315 -9.54 13.37 -11.36
N PHE A 316 -9.66 14.29 -12.31
CA PHE A 316 -10.95 14.85 -12.78
C PHE A 316 -11.85 15.38 -11.66
N LYS A 317 -11.27 16.13 -10.71
CA LYS A 317 -11.95 16.66 -9.52
C LYS A 317 -12.61 15.54 -8.70
N ASN A 318 -11.83 14.51 -8.37
CA ASN A 318 -12.31 13.45 -7.49
C ASN A 318 -12.73 14.02 -6.12
N GLU A 319 -14.01 13.88 -5.81
CA GLU A 319 -14.64 14.43 -4.61
C GLU A 319 -14.15 13.74 -3.34
N MET A 320 -13.85 12.44 -3.39
CA MET A 320 -13.30 11.66 -2.28
C MET A 320 -11.95 12.23 -1.81
N LEU A 321 -11.11 12.68 -2.76
CA LEU A 321 -9.81 13.29 -2.43
C LEU A 321 -9.99 14.64 -1.70
N LEU A 322 -10.95 15.45 -2.14
CA LEU A 322 -11.24 16.76 -1.54
C LEU A 322 -11.92 16.62 -0.17
N SER A 323 -12.75 15.61 0.03
CA SER A 323 -13.32 15.30 1.34
C SER A 323 -12.36 14.55 2.26
N SER A 324 -11.16 14.16 1.83
CA SER A 324 -10.27 13.30 2.60
C SER A 324 -9.74 13.91 3.91
N LEU A 325 -9.33 13.05 4.85
CA LEU A 325 -8.64 13.44 6.09
C LEU A 325 -7.36 14.24 5.83
N PHE A 326 -6.67 13.96 4.72
CA PHE A 326 -5.47 14.69 4.33
C PHE A 326 -5.77 16.15 4.00
N PHE A 327 -6.78 16.42 3.15
CA PHE A 327 -7.17 17.79 2.84
C PHE A 327 -7.62 18.53 4.09
N ALA A 328 -8.43 17.90 4.94
CA ALA A 328 -8.84 18.45 6.22
C ALA A 328 -7.64 18.79 7.13
N SER A 329 -6.64 17.91 7.19
CA SER A 329 -5.40 18.13 7.94
C SER A 329 -4.60 19.34 7.45
N LEU A 330 -4.51 19.55 6.14
CA LEU A 330 -3.80 20.71 5.58
C LEU A 330 -4.49 22.02 5.95
N ILE A 331 -5.82 22.09 5.81
CA ILE A 331 -6.58 23.29 6.21
C ILE A 331 -6.46 23.52 7.73
N ALA A 332 -6.53 22.45 8.53
CA ALA A 332 -6.35 22.52 9.98
C ALA A 332 -4.95 23.04 10.37
N VAL A 333 -3.88 22.66 9.66
CA VAL A 333 -2.54 23.24 9.88
C VAL A 333 -2.54 24.76 9.66
N LYS A 334 -3.20 25.24 8.61
CA LYS A 334 -3.28 26.69 8.34
C LYS A 334 -4.08 27.42 9.43
N ILE A 335 -5.19 26.84 9.90
CA ILE A 335 -5.99 27.37 11.01
C ILE A 335 -5.15 27.41 12.29
N MET A 336 -4.48 26.32 12.64
CA MET A 336 -3.60 26.20 13.82
C MET A 336 -2.54 27.30 13.83
N LEU A 337 -1.85 27.50 12.70
CA LEU A 337 -0.82 28.55 12.57
C LEU A 337 -1.39 29.96 12.65
N TYR A 338 -2.62 30.19 12.17
CA TYR A 338 -3.29 31.49 12.27
C TYR A 338 -3.72 31.79 13.71
N VAL A 339 -4.32 30.82 14.41
CA VAL A 339 -4.71 30.97 15.83
C VAL A 339 -3.49 31.19 16.71
N GLU A 340 -2.39 30.48 16.47
CA GLU A 340 -1.12 30.72 17.17
C GLU A 340 -0.65 32.18 16.97
N GLN A 341 -0.70 32.70 15.75
CA GLN A 341 -0.31 34.09 15.47
C GLN A 341 -1.22 35.11 16.17
N LEU A 342 -2.50 34.82 16.32
CA LEU A 342 -3.43 35.67 17.09
C LEU A 342 -3.13 35.64 18.58
N LEU A 343 -2.90 34.46 19.16
CA LEU A 343 -2.59 34.30 20.59
C LEU A 343 -1.23 34.90 20.97
N LEU A 344 -0.24 34.82 20.08
CA LEU A 344 1.07 35.46 20.27
C LEU A 344 1.01 36.99 20.24
N LYS A 345 0.03 37.58 19.54
CA LYS A 345 -0.19 39.04 19.51
C LYS A 345 -1.01 39.55 20.70
N GLY A 346 -1.75 38.69 21.39
CA GLY A 346 -2.54 39.03 22.57
C GLY A 346 -1.80 38.81 23.89
N CYS A 347 -2.51 38.97 25.02
CA CYS A 347 -1.95 38.72 26.37
C CYS A 347 -1.71 37.24 26.70
N PHE A 348 -2.11 36.30 25.84
CA PHE A 348 -2.12 34.86 26.11
C PHE A 348 -0.94 34.09 25.48
N PHE A 349 0.25 34.72 25.38
CA PHE A 349 1.41 34.12 24.68
C PHE A 349 1.83 32.75 25.24
N LYS A 350 1.69 32.51 26.56
CA LYS A 350 2.00 31.21 27.19
C LYS A 350 1.02 30.10 26.79
N LEU A 351 -0.21 30.45 26.43
CA LEU A 351 -1.24 29.49 25.98
C LEU A 351 -1.07 29.09 24.50
N ALA A 352 -0.30 29.84 23.72
CA ALA A 352 -0.21 29.66 22.27
C ALA A 352 0.33 28.27 21.85
N ASN A 353 1.28 27.70 22.62
CA ASN A 353 1.77 26.34 22.36
C ASN A 353 0.80 25.27 22.87
N PHE A 354 0.13 25.50 24.00
CA PHE A 354 -0.84 24.56 24.58
C PHE A 354 -2.12 24.45 23.73
N SER A 355 -2.51 25.52 23.03
CA SER A 355 -3.69 25.53 22.16
C SER A 355 -3.51 24.77 20.84
N LYS A 356 -2.28 24.54 20.38
CA LYS A 356 -1.99 23.87 19.09
C LYS A 356 -2.67 22.50 18.93
N PRO A 357 -2.53 21.54 19.86
CA PRO A 357 -3.13 20.21 19.69
C PRO A 357 -4.65 20.27 19.58
N PHE A 358 -5.29 21.08 20.43
CA PHE A 358 -6.75 21.24 20.42
C PHE A 358 -7.24 21.90 19.14
N THR A 359 -6.59 22.99 18.69
CA THR A 359 -6.96 23.71 17.47
C THR A 359 -6.76 22.85 16.22
N PHE A 360 -5.69 22.06 16.15
CA PHE A 360 -5.47 21.13 15.06
C PHE A 360 -6.51 20.01 15.03
N ALA A 361 -6.69 19.28 16.14
CA ALA A 361 -7.63 18.16 16.21
C ALA A 361 -9.08 18.61 15.94
N PHE A 362 -9.51 19.68 16.60
CA PHE A 362 -10.84 20.28 16.37
C PHE A 362 -11.00 20.78 14.93
N GLY A 363 -9.96 21.43 14.38
CA GLY A 363 -9.93 21.90 13.00
C GLY A 363 -10.10 20.76 11.99
N VAL A 364 -9.42 19.63 12.18
CA VAL A 364 -9.56 18.46 11.30
C VAL A 364 -11.00 17.96 11.28
N VAL A 365 -11.60 17.75 12.46
CA VAL A 365 -12.97 17.23 12.59
C VAL A 365 -13.97 18.19 11.96
N CYS A 366 -13.89 19.49 12.28
CA CYS A 366 -14.80 20.50 11.77
C CYS A 366 -14.71 20.64 10.25
N VAL A 367 -13.49 20.72 9.71
CA VAL A 367 -13.26 20.86 8.27
C VAL A 367 -13.74 19.61 7.53
N LYS A 368 -13.44 18.40 8.04
CA LYS A 368 -13.89 17.15 7.43
C LYS A 368 -15.41 17.07 7.39
N PHE A 369 -16.08 17.40 8.49
CA PHE A 369 -17.55 17.41 8.55
C PHE A 369 -18.16 18.45 7.60
N PHE A 370 -17.62 19.67 7.60
CA PHE A 370 -18.11 20.76 6.74
C PHE A 370 -17.94 20.44 5.26
N ILE A 371 -16.77 19.98 4.84
CA ILE A 371 -16.48 19.65 3.43
C ILE A 371 -17.28 18.43 2.99
N GLY A 372 -17.38 17.39 3.83
CA GLY A 372 -18.21 16.22 3.52
C GLY A 372 -19.66 16.59 3.25
N LYS A 373 -20.24 17.48 4.08
CA LYS A 373 -21.59 18.00 3.87
C LYS A 373 -21.71 18.88 2.63
N LEU A 374 -20.69 19.70 2.33
CA LEU A 374 -20.67 20.58 1.16
C LEU A 374 -20.60 19.79 -0.15
N LEU A 375 -19.79 18.73 -0.21
CA LEU A 375 -19.60 17.89 -1.38
C LEU A 375 -20.62 16.75 -1.49
N ARG A 376 -21.50 16.57 -0.49
CA ARG A 376 -22.48 15.47 -0.40
C ARG A 376 -21.83 14.08 -0.55
N THR A 377 -20.60 13.91 -0.07
CA THR A 377 -19.89 12.64 -0.14
C THR A 377 -20.16 11.81 1.10
N GLU A 378 -20.83 10.66 0.93
CA GLU A 378 -20.98 9.62 1.97
C GLU A 378 -19.97 8.47 1.78
N ASP A 379 -19.02 8.62 0.85
CA ASP A 379 -18.13 7.54 0.45
C ASP A 379 -17.21 7.09 1.60
N ASP A 380 -16.73 8.03 2.43
CA ASP A 380 -15.87 7.71 3.60
C ASP A 380 -16.65 7.26 4.86
N ALA A 381 -17.99 7.28 4.84
CA ALA A 381 -18.79 6.93 6.01
C ALA A 381 -18.52 5.48 6.46
N HIS A 382 -18.28 4.57 5.50
CA HIS A 382 -18.00 3.17 5.79
C HIS A 382 -16.71 2.96 6.62
N ILE A 383 -15.68 3.80 6.47
CA ILE A 383 -14.44 3.69 7.27
C ILE A 383 -14.73 4.06 8.72
N PHE A 384 -15.48 5.14 8.95
CA PHE A 384 -15.88 5.53 10.30
C PHE A 384 -16.87 4.55 10.92
N ASP A 385 -17.78 3.99 10.13
CA ASP A 385 -18.69 2.94 10.56
C ASP A 385 -17.94 1.65 10.91
N LEU A 386 -16.89 1.31 10.16
CA LEU A 386 -16.01 0.19 10.49
C LEU A 386 -15.28 0.42 11.82
N LEU A 387 -14.73 1.62 12.05
CA LEU A 387 -14.11 1.98 13.32
C LEU A 387 -15.14 1.94 14.47
N ARG A 388 -16.37 2.42 14.22
CA ARG A 388 -17.46 2.42 15.19
C ARG A 388 -17.91 0.99 15.51
N ALA A 389 -18.02 0.13 14.52
CA ALA A 389 -18.35 -1.29 14.70
C ALA A 389 -17.28 -2.00 15.52
N LYS A 390 -16.00 -1.74 15.25
CA LYS A 390 -14.88 -2.34 16.00
C LYS A 390 -14.77 -1.86 17.45
N ILE A 391 -15.01 -0.58 17.71
CA ILE A 391 -14.83 0.01 19.05
C ILE A 391 -16.09 -0.14 19.91
N PHE A 392 -17.27 0.04 19.32
CA PHE A 392 -18.55 0.10 20.04
C PHE A 392 -19.47 -1.10 19.78
N GLY A 393 -19.10 -2.04 18.90
CA GLY A 393 -19.91 -3.23 18.58
C GLY A 393 -21.19 -2.93 17.79
N LEU A 394 -21.30 -1.76 17.17
CA LEU A 394 -22.47 -1.37 16.37
C LEU A 394 -22.28 -1.78 14.92
N HIS A 395 -22.81 -2.96 14.57
CA HIS A 395 -22.63 -3.55 13.26
C HIS A 395 -23.78 -3.22 12.29
N THR A 396 -23.43 -2.89 11.05
CA THR A 396 -24.30 -2.86 9.87
C THR A 396 -23.89 -3.94 8.87
N PHE A 397 -24.71 -4.21 7.85
CA PHE A 397 -24.39 -5.13 6.76
C PHE A 397 -22.99 -4.87 6.17
N ASP A 398 -22.72 -3.60 5.83
CA ASP A 398 -21.45 -3.18 5.24
C ASP A 398 -20.28 -3.44 6.18
N THR A 399 -20.43 -3.14 7.48
CA THR A 399 -19.36 -3.37 8.44
C THR A 399 -19.12 -4.86 8.69
N LEU A 400 -20.16 -5.71 8.67
CA LEU A 400 -20.02 -7.16 8.85
C LEU A 400 -19.29 -7.81 7.70
N LEU A 401 -19.51 -7.34 6.47
CA LEU A 401 -18.77 -7.80 5.29
C LEU A 401 -17.26 -7.60 5.47
N TYR A 402 -16.85 -6.55 6.17
CA TYR A 402 -15.45 -6.29 6.52
C TYR A 402 -15.00 -7.02 7.80
N THR A 403 -15.75 -6.92 8.91
CA THR A 403 -15.32 -7.49 10.19
C THR A 403 -15.29 -9.02 10.21
N CYS A 404 -16.06 -9.69 9.34
CA CYS A 404 -16.00 -11.14 9.17
C CYS A 404 -14.87 -11.60 8.23
N ALA A 405 -14.17 -10.68 7.57
CA ALA A 405 -13.02 -10.98 6.72
C ALA A 405 -11.72 -10.85 7.53
N ALA A 406 -10.87 -11.89 7.51
CA ALA A 406 -9.65 -11.95 8.31
C ALA A 406 -8.66 -10.81 8.02
N GLU A 407 -8.73 -10.22 6.82
CA GLU A 407 -7.88 -9.11 6.38
C GLU A 407 -8.13 -7.82 7.17
N PHE A 408 -9.36 -7.62 7.62
CA PHE A 408 -9.79 -6.42 8.34
C PHE A 408 -9.88 -6.63 9.84
N ASP A 409 -9.55 -7.82 10.35
CA ASP A 409 -9.53 -8.11 11.78
C ASP A 409 -8.40 -7.36 12.52
N PHE A 410 -8.41 -7.41 13.84
CA PHE A 410 -7.30 -6.95 14.67
C PHE A 410 -6.02 -7.73 14.37
N LEU A 411 -4.86 -7.15 14.73
CA LEU A 411 -3.57 -7.79 14.51
C LEU A 411 -3.46 -9.10 15.34
N PRO A 412 -3.30 -10.27 14.71
CA PRO A 412 -3.30 -11.54 15.44
C PRO A 412 -2.05 -11.69 16.31
N PHE A 413 -2.17 -12.43 17.42
CA PHE A 413 -1.04 -12.68 18.33
C PHE A 413 0.15 -13.36 17.64
N GLU A 414 -0.11 -14.14 16.60
CA GLU A 414 0.91 -14.79 15.77
C GLU A 414 1.90 -13.79 15.16
N TYR A 415 1.44 -12.59 14.78
CA TYR A 415 2.30 -11.52 14.27
C TYR A 415 3.38 -11.14 15.28
N PHE A 416 2.98 -10.93 16.53
CA PHE A 416 3.90 -10.56 17.61
C PHE A 416 4.87 -11.70 17.91
N LYS A 417 4.43 -12.96 17.84
CA LYS A 417 5.29 -14.13 18.01
C LYS A 417 6.35 -14.23 16.92
N LYS A 418 5.97 -14.09 15.64
CA LYS A 418 6.88 -14.14 14.48
C LYS A 418 7.90 -13.01 14.51
N THR A 419 7.45 -11.78 14.73
CA THR A 419 8.34 -10.59 14.78
C THR A 419 9.23 -10.54 16.02
N SER A 420 8.82 -11.16 17.12
CA SER A 420 9.67 -11.33 18.31
C SER A 420 10.70 -12.44 18.15
N ALA A 421 10.36 -13.52 17.44
CA ALA A 421 11.30 -14.61 17.17
C ALA A 421 12.51 -14.15 16.33
N THR A 422 12.31 -13.20 15.40
CA THR A 422 13.40 -12.55 14.64
C THR A 422 14.09 -11.41 15.41
N LEU A 423 13.69 -11.15 16.66
CA LEU A 423 14.09 -10.02 17.51
C LEU A 423 13.77 -8.62 16.94
N LEU A 424 13.06 -8.51 15.81
CA LEU A 424 12.71 -7.23 15.20
C LEU A 424 11.90 -6.35 16.16
N LEU A 425 10.82 -6.90 16.72
CA LEU A 425 9.91 -6.17 17.60
C LEU A 425 10.59 -5.77 18.94
N PRO A 426 11.26 -6.68 19.68
CA PRO A 426 11.98 -6.32 20.90
C PRO A 426 13.00 -5.20 20.70
N ILE A 427 13.78 -5.26 19.62
CA ILE A 427 14.80 -4.26 19.33
C ILE A 427 14.16 -2.92 18.97
N ALA A 428 13.13 -2.91 18.11
CA ALA A 428 12.41 -1.68 17.77
C ALA A 428 11.82 -1.02 19.02
N PHE A 429 11.25 -1.82 19.94
CA PHE A 429 10.71 -1.34 21.21
C PHE A 429 11.78 -0.69 22.10
N VAL A 430 12.95 -1.34 22.27
CA VAL A 430 14.07 -0.79 23.05
C VAL A 430 14.58 0.53 22.45
N ILE A 431 14.68 0.63 21.12
CA ILE A 431 15.09 1.86 20.43
C ILE A 431 14.07 2.97 20.65
N CYS A 432 12.77 2.66 20.59
CA CYS A 432 11.71 3.65 20.84
C CYS A 432 11.75 4.17 22.27
N ILE A 433 11.88 3.29 23.28
CA ILE A 433 12.05 3.69 24.68
C ILE A 433 13.28 4.57 24.84
N SER A 434 14.41 4.17 24.24
CA SER A 434 15.65 4.93 24.29
C SER A 434 15.50 6.32 23.63
N GLY A 435 14.75 6.41 22.52
CA GLY A 435 14.45 7.65 21.85
C GLY A 435 13.56 8.59 22.68
N VAL A 436 12.54 8.04 23.36
CA VAL A 436 11.70 8.79 24.31
C VAL A 436 12.52 9.28 25.51
N TYR A 437 13.43 8.44 26.03
CA TYR A 437 14.36 8.82 27.08
C TYR A 437 15.25 10.00 26.66
N ILE A 438 15.84 9.95 25.45
CA ILE A 438 16.64 11.06 24.91
C ILE A 438 15.80 12.34 24.81
N LEU A 439 14.56 12.24 24.31
CA LEU A 439 13.66 13.38 24.21
C LEU A 439 13.39 14.00 25.59
N PHE A 440 13.07 13.18 26.59
CA PHE A 440 12.76 13.66 27.94
C PHE A 440 13.99 14.27 28.63
N PHE A 441 15.12 13.57 28.66
CA PHE A 441 16.30 13.98 29.42
C PHE A 441 17.16 15.06 28.74
N LYS A 442 17.28 15.06 27.41
CA LYS A 442 18.08 16.09 26.72
C LYS A 442 17.28 17.33 26.37
N GLN A 443 15.99 17.20 26.07
CA GLN A 443 15.19 18.33 25.58
C GLN A 443 14.44 19.00 26.74
N LEU A 444 13.54 18.27 27.41
CA LEU A 444 12.64 18.85 28.43
C LEU A 444 13.38 19.28 29.71
N LEU A 445 14.40 18.52 30.13
CA LEU A 445 15.15 18.83 31.35
C LEU A 445 16.29 19.85 31.14
N LYS A 446 16.85 19.97 29.92
CA LYS A 446 18.01 20.83 29.63
C LYS A 446 17.64 22.24 29.14
N GLU A 447 16.36 22.47 28.83
CA GLU A 447 15.79 23.79 28.49
C GLU A 447 16.04 24.84 29.59
N ASN A 448 16.34 24.41 30.83
CA ASN A 448 16.64 25.31 31.94
C ASN A 448 18.07 25.86 31.98
N LYS A 449 19.04 25.45 31.13
CA LYS A 449 20.45 25.88 31.33
C LYS A 449 21.21 26.41 30.11
N THR A 450 20.87 26.12 28.86
CA THR A 450 21.60 26.71 27.72
C THR A 450 20.78 26.71 26.43
N SER A 451 20.62 27.88 25.83
CA SER A 451 20.10 28.16 24.48
C SER A 451 21.00 27.60 23.36
N LYS A 452 21.18 26.27 23.30
CA LYS A 452 21.78 25.62 22.12
C LYS A 452 20.68 25.16 21.16
N PRO A 453 20.85 25.37 19.84
CA PRO A 453 19.88 24.95 18.85
C PRO A 453 19.71 23.42 18.87
N ILE A 454 18.47 23.01 18.65
CA ILE A 454 17.99 21.63 18.60
C ILE A 454 18.84 20.83 17.60
N SER A 455 19.23 19.61 17.98
CA SER A 455 19.93 18.71 17.08
C SER A 455 19.01 18.28 15.93
N SER A 456 19.35 18.70 14.71
CA SER A 456 18.70 18.33 13.44
C SER A 456 18.47 16.81 13.31
N SER A 457 19.38 15.99 13.85
CA SER A 457 19.27 14.53 13.83
C SER A 457 18.20 13.99 14.78
N THR A 458 17.93 14.65 15.90
CA THR A 458 16.89 14.24 16.85
C THR A 458 15.51 14.40 16.23
N ALA A 459 15.23 15.51 15.55
CA ALA A 459 13.94 15.74 14.88
C ALA A 459 13.59 14.63 13.86
N MET A 460 14.58 14.18 13.07
CA MET A 460 14.41 13.05 12.14
C MET A 460 14.10 11.74 12.87
N ILE A 461 14.76 11.44 13.99
CA ILE A 461 14.53 10.20 14.74
C ILE A 461 13.13 10.21 15.36
N ILE A 462 12.74 11.33 15.99
CA ILE A 462 11.39 11.48 16.56
C ILE A 462 10.31 11.38 15.47
N PHE A 463 10.51 11.97 14.29
CA PHE A 463 9.58 11.84 13.16
C PHE A 463 9.29 10.37 12.84
N ASN A 464 10.34 9.57 12.70
CA ASN A 464 10.21 8.16 12.35
C ASN A 464 9.59 7.32 13.47
N MET A 465 9.79 7.68 14.74
CA MET A 465 9.14 7.03 15.87
C MET A 465 7.66 7.38 15.97
N ILE A 466 7.28 8.64 15.72
CA ILE A 466 5.86 9.04 15.65
C ILE A 466 5.18 8.30 14.51
N GLN A 467 5.83 8.20 13.34
CA GLN A 467 5.31 7.41 12.23
C GLN A 467 5.14 5.93 12.56
N LEU A 468 6.11 5.33 13.24
CA LEU A 468 6.00 3.96 13.71
C LEU A 468 4.81 3.79 14.65
N ALA A 469 4.58 4.73 15.57
CA ALA A 469 3.44 4.71 16.48
C ALA A 469 2.09 4.85 15.73
N CYS A 470 2.01 5.75 14.75
CA CYS A 470 0.84 5.88 13.88
C CYS A 470 0.53 4.56 13.14
N PHE A 471 1.55 3.91 12.57
CA PHE A 471 1.37 2.63 11.90
C PHE A 471 1.08 1.47 12.84
N ALA A 472 1.60 1.49 14.07
CA ALA A 472 1.26 0.50 15.08
C ALA A 472 -0.21 0.61 15.50
N LEU A 473 -0.72 1.84 15.69
CA LEU A 473 -2.14 2.08 15.96
C LEU A 473 -3.02 1.61 14.80
N MET A 474 -2.67 1.97 13.56
CA MET A 474 -3.41 1.56 12.37
C MET A 474 -3.40 0.05 12.17
N ALA A 475 -2.23 -0.60 12.27
CA ALA A 475 -2.08 -2.05 12.12
C ALA A 475 -2.74 -2.82 13.26
N GLY A 476 -2.74 -2.28 14.47
CA GLY A 476 -3.49 -2.84 15.60
C GLY A 476 -4.98 -2.92 15.29
N MET A 477 -5.53 -1.92 14.61
CA MET A 477 -6.94 -1.88 14.22
C MET A 477 -7.27 -2.71 12.98
N ILE A 478 -6.38 -2.79 11.99
CA ILE A 478 -6.60 -3.49 10.71
C ILE A 478 -5.34 -4.27 10.35
N MET A 479 -5.43 -5.61 10.37
CA MET A 479 -4.30 -6.52 10.13
C MET A 479 -3.57 -6.23 8.81
N ARG A 480 -4.31 -5.96 7.72
CA ARG A 480 -3.72 -5.62 6.41
C ARG A 480 -2.75 -4.42 6.46
N LEU A 481 -2.88 -3.51 7.43
CA LEU A 481 -1.99 -2.34 7.57
C LEU A 481 -0.64 -2.66 8.23
N LYS A 482 -0.40 -3.90 8.66
CA LYS A 482 0.93 -4.37 9.13
C LYS A 482 2.04 -4.18 8.08
N LEU A 483 1.66 -4.09 6.80
CA LEU A 483 2.55 -3.82 5.66
C LEU A 483 3.26 -2.45 5.76
N PHE A 484 2.72 -1.49 6.51
CA PHE A 484 3.40 -0.23 6.83
C PHE A 484 4.22 -0.32 8.12
N LEU A 485 3.71 -1.07 9.11
CA LEU A 485 4.34 -1.23 10.41
C LEU A 485 5.67 -1.98 10.30
N THR A 486 5.69 -3.15 9.67
CA THR A 486 6.87 -4.03 9.63
C THR A 486 8.08 -3.37 8.97
N PRO A 487 7.98 -2.76 7.77
CA PRO A 487 9.14 -2.09 7.19
C PRO A 487 9.57 -0.84 7.97
N GLN A 488 8.63 -0.11 8.58
CA GLN A 488 8.98 1.04 9.44
C GLN A 488 9.76 0.58 10.69
N MET A 489 9.43 -0.59 11.26
CA MET A 489 10.26 -1.21 12.30
C MET A 489 11.66 -1.52 11.77
N CYS A 490 11.78 -2.14 10.59
CA CYS A 490 13.07 -2.42 9.97
C CYS A 490 13.93 -1.16 9.81
N ILE A 491 13.32 -0.04 9.40
CA ILE A 491 14.00 1.26 9.27
C ILE A 491 14.49 1.76 10.63
N ILE A 492 13.64 1.74 11.66
CA ILE A 492 13.99 2.22 13.01
C ILE A 492 15.14 1.41 13.60
N VAL A 493 15.19 0.10 13.38
CA VAL A 493 16.27 -0.73 13.93
C VAL A 493 17.65 -0.39 13.36
N SER A 494 17.73 0.25 12.19
CA SER A 494 19.00 0.79 11.68
C SER A 494 19.73 1.72 12.66
N LEU A 495 19.02 2.36 13.60
CA LEU A 495 19.59 3.19 14.65
C LEU A 495 20.56 2.45 15.58
N LEU A 496 20.48 1.11 15.66
CA LEU A 496 21.52 0.31 16.33
C LEU A 496 22.90 0.56 15.74
N PHE A 497 23.01 0.92 14.47
CA PHE A 497 24.27 1.21 13.79
C PHE A 497 24.66 2.70 13.83
N SER A 498 23.91 3.53 14.57
CA SER A 498 24.19 4.96 14.72
C SER A 498 25.10 5.23 15.92
N GLU A 499 26.34 5.61 15.65
CA GLU A 499 27.31 5.97 16.70
C GLU A 499 26.79 7.11 17.58
N LYS A 500 26.14 8.12 16.98
CA LYS A 500 25.61 9.28 17.71
C LYS A 500 24.47 8.91 18.65
N PHE A 501 23.51 8.12 18.16
CA PHE A 501 22.35 7.70 18.95
C PHE A 501 22.79 6.89 20.17
N LEU A 502 23.75 5.98 20.00
CA LEU A 502 24.25 5.17 21.11
C LEU A 502 25.08 5.97 22.11
N CYS A 503 25.92 6.89 21.65
CA CYS A 503 26.62 7.82 22.54
C CYS A 503 25.64 8.64 23.36
N ASP A 504 24.50 9.02 22.77
CA ASP A 504 23.45 9.79 23.42
C ASP A 504 22.68 9.01 24.49
N ILE A 505 22.61 7.68 24.37
CA ILE A 505 22.00 6.78 25.36
C ILE A 505 22.96 6.48 26.50
N VAL A 506 24.17 6.04 26.15
CA VAL A 506 25.14 5.45 27.08
C VAL A 506 25.94 6.52 27.84
N GLY A 507 26.03 7.74 27.30
CA GLY A 507 26.72 8.86 27.93
C GLY A 507 28.25 8.82 27.81
N PHE A 508 28.83 7.74 27.27
CA PHE A 508 30.26 7.60 26.97
C PHE A 508 30.51 7.01 25.58
N GLN A 509 31.67 7.30 25.00
CA GLN A 509 32.05 6.77 23.69
C GLN A 509 32.45 5.30 23.79
N VAL A 510 31.62 4.42 23.24
CA VAL A 510 31.93 2.98 23.13
C VAL A 510 33.03 2.76 22.08
N LYS A 511 34.04 1.96 22.40
CA LYS A 511 35.09 1.58 21.43
C LYS A 511 34.45 0.86 20.24
N LYS A 512 34.73 1.33 19.02
CA LYS A 512 34.15 0.79 17.77
C LYS A 512 34.24 -0.74 17.64
N ARG A 513 35.36 -1.35 18.04
CA ARG A 513 35.56 -2.82 17.95
C ARG A 513 34.52 -3.61 18.74
N TRP A 514 34.27 -3.24 19.99
CA TRP A 514 33.31 -3.91 20.86
C TRP A 514 31.87 -3.69 20.40
N PHE A 515 31.59 -2.48 19.90
CA PHE A 515 30.31 -2.15 19.31
C PHE A 515 30.00 -3.01 18.07
N PHE A 516 30.94 -3.09 17.12
CA PHE A 516 30.77 -3.95 15.94
C PHE A 516 30.63 -5.43 16.31
N ALA A 517 31.40 -5.92 17.29
CA ALA A 517 31.28 -7.29 17.78
C ALA A 517 29.88 -7.59 18.35
N ALA A 518 29.32 -6.67 19.15
CA ALA A 518 27.98 -6.80 19.70
C ALA A 518 26.89 -6.80 18.59
N CYS A 519 27.00 -5.91 17.61
CA CYS A 519 26.08 -5.87 16.47
C CYS A 519 26.14 -7.14 15.61
N ILE A 520 27.34 -7.71 15.41
CA ILE A 520 27.51 -8.97 14.67
C ILE A 520 26.90 -10.14 15.47
N ALA A 521 27.16 -10.23 16.78
CA ALA A 521 26.56 -11.25 17.63
C ALA A 521 25.03 -11.20 17.59
N LEU A 522 24.45 -10.00 17.67
CA LEU A 522 23.00 -9.78 17.55
C LEU A 522 22.48 -10.23 16.19
N LEU A 523 23.16 -9.85 15.10
CA LEU A 523 22.80 -10.27 13.74
C LEU A 523 22.85 -11.79 13.59
N SER A 524 23.84 -12.47 14.17
CA SER A 524 23.93 -13.93 14.17
C SER A 524 22.73 -14.57 14.88
N CYS A 525 22.30 -14.04 16.03
CA CYS A 525 21.09 -14.51 16.71
C CYS A 525 19.83 -14.32 15.86
N MET A 526 19.66 -13.14 15.24
CA MET A 526 18.52 -12.84 14.37
C MET A 526 18.48 -13.74 13.13
N SER A 527 19.65 -14.08 12.60
CA SER A 527 19.79 -14.90 11.40
C SER A 527 19.21 -16.30 11.57
N VAL A 528 19.23 -16.87 12.79
CA VAL A 528 18.72 -18.24 13.04
C VAL A 528 17.23 -18.32 12.72
N ALA A 529 16.41 -17.46 13.33
CA ALA A 529 14.97 -17.41 13.06
C ALA A 529 14.68 -16.82 11.67
N GLY A 530 15.44 -15.82 11.25
CA GLY A 530 15.25 -15.16 9.96
C GLY A 530 15.48 -16.07 8.75
N ILE A 531 16.55 -16.88 8.77
CA ILE A 531 16.82 -17.86 7.71
C ILE A 531 15.77 -18.97 7.72
N ARG A 532 15.29 -19.40 8.91
CA ARG A 532 14.20 -20.37 8.99
C ARG A 532 12.94 -19.85 8.30
N ASN A 533 12.53 -18.60 8.56
CA ASN A 533 11.37 -18.00 7.90
C ASN A 533 11.54 -17.94 6.37
N ILE A 534 12.71 -17.51 5.88
CA ILE A 534 12.99 -17.47 4.43
C ILE A 534 12.92 -18.87 3.80
N ASN A 535 13.43 -19.89 4.50
CA ASN A 535 13.38 -21.26 4.02
C ASN A 535 11.95 -21.81 4.00
N GLU A 536 11.17 -21.56 5.06
CA GLU A 536 9.75 -21.92 5.11
C GLU A 536 8.98 -21.29 3.95
N GLU A 537 9.20 -20.00 3.69
CA GLU A 537 8.59 -19.29 2.56
C GLU A 537 9.01 -19.92 1.21
N ARG A 538 10.33 -20.13 0.99
CA ARG A 538 10.84 -20.70 -0.26
C ARG A 538 10.41 -22.13 -0.54
N ASN A 539 10.00 -22.87 0.50
CA ASN A 539 9.53 -24.24 0.40
C ASN A 539 8.03 -24.33 0.07
N ILE A 540 7.32 -23.20 0.00
CA ILE A 540 5.95 -23.17 -0.49
C ILE A 540 6.00 -23.39 -2.01
N ILE A 541 5.69 -24.61 -2.41
CA ILE A 541 5.55 -25.02 -3.80
C ILE A 541 4.06 -25.28 -4.02
N GLY A 542 3.49 -24.61 -5.02
CA GLY A 542 2.08 -24.75 -5.36
C GLY A 542 1.88 -24.68 -6.87
N GLU A 543 0.84 -25.37 -7.33
CA GLU A 543 0.36 -25.33 -8.71
C GLU A 543 -1.08 -24.82 -8.70
N PHE A 544 -1.38 -23.84 -9.56
CA PHE A 544 -2.74 -23.34 -9.67
C PHE A 544 -3.54 -24.24 -10.60
N GLU A 545 -4.63 -24.81 -10.08
CA GLU A 545 -5.58 -25.58 -10.86
C GLU A 545 -7.02 -25.25 -10.43
N ASN A 546 -7.88 -24.95 -11.41
CA ASN A 546 -9.30 -24.76 -11.17
C ASN A 546 -10.12 -25.08 -12.44
N ALA A 547 -10.18 -26.36 -12.78
CA ALA A 547 -10.91 -26.84 -13.96
C ALA A 547 -12.40 -26.45 -13.94
N ASP A 548 -13.03 -26.41 -12.75
CA ASP A 548 -14.43 -26.05 -12.59
C ASP A 548 -14.73 -24.60 -13.01
N MET A 549 -13.88 -23.66 -12.60
CA MET A 549 -13.99 -22.26 -13.01
C MET A 549 -13.64 -22.07 -14.50
N GLU A 550 -12.71 -22.87 -15.04
CA GLU A 550 -12.37 -22.85 -16.46
C GLU A 550 -13.59 -23.25 -17.30
N ASN A 551 -14.22 -24.37 -16.95
CA ASN A 551 -15.43 -24.86 -17.60
C ASN A 551 -16.58 -23.84 -17.54
N LEU A 552 -16.72 -23.12 -16.42
CA LEU A 552 -17.72 -22.06 -16.28
C LEU A 552 -17.46 -20.92 -17.26
N PHE A 553 -16.23 -20.42 -17.32
CA PHE A 553 -15.89 -19.28 -18.18
C PHE A 553 -15.86 -19.64 -19.66
N ASP A 554 -15.46 -20.85 -20.01
CA ASP A 554 -15.60 -21.37 -21.38
C ASP A 554 -17.07 -21.45 -21.80
N TRP A 555 -17.95 -21.95 -20.92
CA TRP A 555 -19.39 -21.94 -21.17
C TRP A 555 -19.94 -20.52 -21.34
N ILE A 556 -19.55 -19.56 -20.49
CA ILE A 556 -19.97 -18.16 -20.63
C ILE A 556 -19.54 -17.61 -22.01
N ASN A 557 -18.29 -17.85 -22.41
CA ASN A 557 -17.76 -17.35 -23.67
C ASN A 557 -18.46 -17.96 -24.90
N THR A 558 -18.80 -19.25 -24.85
CA THR A 558 -19.37 -19.99 -25.99
C THR A 558 -20.89 -19.96 -26.07
N ARG A 559 -21.60 -19.85 -24.95
CA ARG A 559 -23.07 -19.99 -24.87
C ARG A 559 -23.82 -18.70 -24.53
N THR A 560 -23.14 -17.61 -24.18
CA THR A 560 -23.81 -16.34 -23.81
C THR A 560 -23.43 -15.19 -24.72
N LEU A 561 -24.36 -14.24 -24.87
CA LEU A 561 -24.15 -13.04 -25.69
C LEU A 561 -23.07 -12.12 -25.08
N PRO A 562 -22.28 -11.40 -25.90
CA PRO A 562 -21.24 -10.49 -25.40
C PRO A 562 -21.74 -9.38 -24.47
N ASN A 563 -23.00 -8.96 -24.62
CA ASN A 563 -23.64 -7.94 -23.80
C ASN A 563 -24.45 -8.52 -22.62
N ALA A 564 -24.38 -9.84 -22.37
CA ALA A 564 -25.07 -10.46 -21.25
C ALA A 564 -24.49 -10.00 -19.92
N VAL A 565 -25.37 -9.59 -19.00
CA VAL A 565 -25.00 -9.01 -17.72
C VAL A 565 -25.04 -10.06 -16.62
N PHE A 566 -23.96 -10.13 -15.84
CA PHE A 566 -23.80 -11.11 -14.77
C PHE A 566 -23.82 -10.47 -13.38
N ALA A 567 -24.46 -11.16 -12.44
CA ALA A 567 -24.35 -10.92 -11.00
C ALA A 567 -23.79 -12.17 -10.32
N CYS A 568 -22.83 -11.98 -9.43
CA CYS A 568 -22.17 -13.06 -8.68
C CYS A 568 -21.53 -12.48 -7.41
N SER A 569 -20.75 -13.28 -6.68
CA SER A 569 -19.97 -12.78 -5.55
C SER A 569 -18.89 -11.79 -6.01
N ILE A 570 -18.46 -10.91 -5.09
CA ILE A 570 -17.40 -9.93 -5.37
C ILE A 570 -16.11 -10.59 -5.91
N PRO A 571 -15.58 -11.68 -5.29
CA PRO A 571 -14.35 -12.31 -5.79
C PRO A 571 -14.48 -12.86 -7.22
N LEU A 572 -15.62 -13.49 -7.54
CA LEU A 572 -15.85 -14.09 -8.85
C LEU A 572 -16.09 -13.03 -9.94
N SER A 573 -16.69 -11.88 -9.59
CA SER A 573 -17.02 -10.80 -10.53
C SER A 573 -15.79 -10.25 -11.27
N ALA A 574 -14.66 -10.12 -10.59
CA ALA A 574 -13.42 -9.62 -11.18
C ALA A 574 -12.83 -10.61 -12.19
N ASN A 575 -12.83 -11.90 -11.85
CA ASN A 575 -12.40 -12.97 -12.75
C ASN A 575 -13.30 -13.05 -13.97
N LEU A 576 -14.61 -13.03 -13.76
CA LEU A 576 -15.60 -13.10 -14.84
C LEU A 576 -15.37 -11.96 -15.83
N LYS A 577 -15.24 -10.72 -15.34
CA LYS A 577 -14.95 -9.57 -16.22
C LYS A 577 -13.61 -9.70 -16.94
N LEU A 578 -12.56 -10.15 -16.26
CA LEU A 578 -11.23 -10.28 -16.87
C LEU A 578 -11.22 -11.34 -17.99
N THR A 579 -11.78 -12.52 -17.72
CA THR A 579 -11.68 -13.70 -18.59
C THR A 579 -12.73 -13.71 -19.70
N THR A 580 -13.92 -13.18 -19.45
CA THR A 580 -15.04 -13.25 -20.40
C THR A 580 -15.41 -11.90 -21.04
N GLU A 581 -14.86 -10.80 -20.52
CA GLU A 581 -15.17 -9.42 -20.93
C GLU A 581 -16.67 -9.07 -20.87
N ARG A 582 -17.46 -9.87 -20.13
CA ARG A 582 -18.89 -9.64 -19.95
C ARG A 582 -19.16 -8.52 -18.94
N PRO A 583 -20.21 -7.71 -19.15
CA PRO A 583 -20.63 -6.70 -18.18
C PRO A 583 -20.96 -7.30 -16.80
N ILE A 584 -20.53 -6.60 -15.74
CA ILE A 584 -20.78 -6.96 -14.36
C ILE A 584 -21.55 -5.86 -13.62
N VAL A 585 -22.30 -6.25 -12.59
CA VAL A 585 -23.12 -5.34 -11.79
C VAL A 585 -22.43 -4.86 -10.52
N ILE A 586 -21.51 -5.68 -9.99
CA ILE A 586 -20.77 -5.42 -8.76
C ILE A 586 -19.29 -5.78 -8.93
N HIS A 587 -18.41 -5.24 -8.09
CA HIS A 587 -16.97 -5.47 -8.17
C HIS A 587 -16.24 -5.22 -6.83
N PRO A 588 -14.94 -5.59 -6.69
CA PRO A 588 -14.20 -5.49 -5.43
C PRO A 588 -14.01 -4.08 -4.84
N HIS A 589 -14.06 -3.03 -5.65
CA HIS A 589 -13.87 -1.65 -5.19
C HIS A 589 -15.15 -1.08 -4.51
N TYR A 590 -15.42 -1.51 -3.27
CA TYR A 590 -16.65 -1.29 -2.46
C TYR A 590 -16.84 0.12 -1.84
N GLU A 591 -15.96 1.07 -2.12
CA GLU A 591 -15.87 2.35 -1.42
C GLU A 591 -16.99 3.35 -1.78
N ASP A 592 -17.63 3.19 -2.93
CA ASP A 592 -18.70 4.07 -3.42
C ASP A 592 -20.07 3.70 -2.85
N ALA A 593 -20.82 4.69 -2.38
CA ALA A 593 -22.10 4.47 -1.72
C ALA A 593 -23.15 3.78 -2.61
N GLU A 594 -23.16 4.04 -3.92
CA GLU A 594 -24.14 3.43 -4.82
C GLU A 594 -23.80 1.97 -5.12
N LEU A 595 -22.52 1.65 -5.30
CA LEU A 595 -22.08 0.27 -5.43
C LEU A 595 -22.42 -0.56 -4.18
N ARG A 596 -22.26 -0.01 -2.96
CA ARG A 596 -22.67 -0.70 -1.73
C ARG A 596 -24.13 -1.12 -1.76
N LYS A 597 -25.02 -0.24 -2.24
CA LYS A 597 -26.45 -0.56 -2.38
C LYS A 597 -26.69 -1.68 -3.40
N ARG A 598 -26.01 -1.64 -4.54
CA ARG A 598 -26.12 -2.67 -5.59
C ARG A 598 -25.61 -4.02 -5.09
N THR A 599 -24.47 -4.05 -4.41
CA THR A 599 -23.94 -5.25 -3.77
C THR A 599 -24.90 -5.80 -2.73
N LYS A 600 -25.49 -4.94 -1.88
CA LYS A 600 -26.50 -5.37 -0.93
C LYS A 600 -27.69 -6.04 -1.64
N GLN A 601 -28.16 -5.49 -2.75
CA GLN A 601 -29.23 -6.10 -3.57
C GLN A 601 -28.82 -7.46 -4.17
N VAL A 602 -27.60 -7.59 -4.69
CA VAL A 602 -27.13 -8.88 -5.22
C VAL A 602 -26.94 -9.91 -4.09
N TYR A 603 -26.39 -9.48 -2.96
CA TYR A 603 -26.14 -10.32 -1.80
C TYR A 603 -27.41 -10.70 -1.06
N GLU A 604 -28.58 -10.10 -1.36
CA GLU A 604 -29.88 -10.58 -0.87
C GLU A 604 -30.11 -12.06 -1.22
N MET A 605 -29.37 -12.63 -2.18
CA MET A 605 -29.34 -14.07 -2.43
C MET A 605 -29.00 -14.91 -1.18
N TYR A 606 -28.28 -14.37 -0.20
CA TYR A 606 -27.98 -15.07 1.06
C TYR A 606 -29.02 -14.82 2.16
N SER A 607 -30.00 -13.94 1.92
CA SER A 607 -31.06 -13.63 2.87
C SER A 607 -32.16 -14.70 2.88
N ARG A 608 -33.04 -14.66 3.89
CA ARG A 608 -34.27 -15.48 4.00
C ARG A 608 -35.51 -14.74 3.51
N ARG A 609 -35.35 -13.70 2.69
CA ARG A 609 -36.45 -12.86 2.20
C ARG A 609 -37.26 -13.55 1.10
N SER A 610 -38.39 -12.93 0.74
CA SER A 610 -39.26 -13.37 -0.36
C SER A 610 -38.49 -13.41 -1.70
N PRO A 611 -38.46 -14.55 -2.42
CA PRO A 611 -37.79 -14.67 -3.71
C PRO A 611 -38.27 -13.66 -4.77
N GLU A 612 -39.55 -13.29 -4.75
CA GLU A 612 -40.15 -12.39 -5.74
C GLU A 612 -39.51 -11.00 -5.69
N LYS A 613 -39.27 -10.48 -4.47
CA LYS A 613 -38.57 -9.20 -4.28
C LYS A 613 -37.12 -9.25 -4.74
N PHE A 614 -36.45 -10.38 -4.52
CA PHE A 614 -35.08 -10.58 -4.96
C PHE A 614 -34.97 -10.60 -6.49
N ILE A 615 -35.88 -11.30 -7.19
CA ILE A 615 -35.94 -11.30 -8.66
C ILE A 615 -36.18 -9.88 -9.18
N GLN A 616 -37.12 -9.13 -8.59
CA GLN A 616 -37.37 -7.74 -8.96
C GLN A 616 -36.13 -6.85 -8.76
N ALA A 617 -35.34 -7.08 -7.71
CA ALA A 617 -34.08 -6.37 -7.48
C ALA A 617 -33.04 -6.67 -8.57
N LEU A 618 -32.89 -7.93 -8.98
CA LEU A 618 -32.00 -8.32 -10.08
C LEU A 618 -32.45 -7.75 -11.43
N GLN A 619 -33.76 -7.77 -11.72
CA GLN A 619 -34.35 -7.18 -12.92
C GLN A 619 -34.12 -5.66 -12.98
N LYS A 620 -34.25 -4.96 -11.84
CA LYS A 620 -33.95 -3.53 -11.74
C LYS A 620 -32.49 -3.20 -12.04
N LEU A 621 -31.58 -4.15 -11.78
CA LEU A 621 -30.16 -4.05 -12.12
C LEU A 621 -29.82 -4.55 -13.53
N HIS A 622 -30.83 -4.92 -14.33
CA HIS A 622 -30.70 -5.48 -15.68
C HIS A 622 -29.81 -6.73 -15.75
N VAL A 623 -29.82 -7.56 -14.70
CA VAL A 623 -29.06 -8.82 -14.65
C VAL A 623 -29.73 -9.84 -15.57
N ASN A 624 -28.95 -10.52 -16.42
CA ASN A 624 -29.44 -11.65 -17.23
C ASN A 624 -29.14 -12.99 -16.57
N TYR A 625 -27.98 -13.10 -15.91
CA TYR A 625 -27.52 -14.34 -15.30
C TYR A 625 -27.01 -14.11 -13.86
N LEU A 626 -27.45 -14.95 -12.94
CA LEU A 626 -26.98 -15.00 -11.55
C LEU A 626 -26.10 -16.24 -11.38
N ILE A 627 -24.88 -16.06 -10.85
CA ILE A 627 -23.99 -17.18 -10.53
C ILE A 627 -23.93 -17.36 -9.01
N ILE A 628 -24.14 -18.59 -8.56
CA ILE A 628 -24.03 -19.00 -7.15
C ILE A 628 -22.93 -20.05 -7.00
N GLU A 629 -22.06 -19.83 -6.03
CA GLU A 629 -21.00 -20.73 -5.61
C GLU A 629 -21.50 -21.58 -4.42
N ASN A 630 -21.49 -22.89 -4.58
CA ASN A 630 -22.06 -23.83 -3.61
C ASN A 630 -21.41 -23.70 -2.23
N TRP A 631 -20.07 -23.63 -2.17
CA TRP A 631 -19.32 -23.53 -0.90
C TRP A 631 -19.55 -22.19 -0.18
N VAL A 632 -19.94 -21.12 -0.87
CA VAL A 632 -20.26 -19.84 -0.21
C VAL A 632 -21.65 -19.89 0.39
N CYS A 633 -22.60 -20.51 -0.32
CA CYS A 633 -23.97 -20.65 0.14
C CYS A 633 -24.14 -21.69 1.27
N LEU A 634 -23.41 -22.81 1.20
CA LEU A 634 -23.49 -23.90 2.17
C LEU A 634 -22.48 -23.80 3.31
N LYS A 635 -21.70 -22.71 3.40
CA LYS A 635 -20.69 -22.56 4.44
C LYS A 635 -21.32 -22.62 5.83
N ASP A 636 -20.91 -23.60 6.63
CA ASP A 636 -21.36 -23.72 8.02
C ASP A 636 -20.90 -22.54 8.88
N SER A 637 -21.78 -22.13 9.78
CA SER A 637 -21.55 -21.03 10.72
C SER A 637 -20.65 -21.46 11.88
N LYS A 638 -19.35 -21.65 11.62
CA LYS A 638 -18.40 -21.93 12.71
C LYS A 638 -18.20 -20.72 13.65
N ASP A 639 -18.40 -19.48 13.15
CA ASP A 639 -18.14 -18.24 13.89
C ASP A 639 -19.23 -17.14 13.73
N ASN A 640 -20.49 -17.49 13.41
CA ASN A 640 -21.56 -16.50 13.11
C ASN A 640 -21.21 -15.48 11.99
N CYS A 641 -20.28 -15.85 11.11
CA CYS A 641 -19.75 -15.00 10.02
C CYS A 641 -19.97 -15.63 8.64
N SER A 642 -20.91 -16.57 8.49
CA SER A 642 -21.36 -16.98 7.16
C SER A 642 -22.14 -15.86 6.49
N GLN A 643 -22.24 -15.86 5.15
CA GLN A 643 -23.02 -14.85 4.42
C GLN A 643 -24.50 -14.85 4.84
N THR A 644 -25.03 -16.02 5.21
CA THR A 644 -26.38 -16.15 5.77
C THR A 644 -26.49 -15.53 7.17
N ASP A 645 -25.47 -15.67 8.03
CA ASP A 645 -25.48 -15.06 9.38
C ASP A 645 -25.45 -13.54 9.32
N ILE A 646 -24.66 -12.99 8.39
CA ILE A 646 -24.60 -11.54 8.15
C ILE A 646 -25.99 -11.00 7.82
N TRP A 647 -26.75 -11.72 6.98
CA TRP A 647 -28.12 -11.36 6.65
C TRP A 647 -29.11 -11.61 7.78
N ASP A 648 -28.97 -12.70 8.53
CA ASP A 648 -29.81 -13.00 9.69
C ASP A 648 -29.62 -11.95 10.80
N TYR A 649 -28.44 -11.34 10.92
CA TYR A 649 -28.20 -10.20 11.81
C TYR A 649 -28.92 -8.93 11.33
N VAL A 650 -28.81 -8.62 10.03
CA VAL A 650 -29.40 -7.41 9.43
C VAL A 650 -30.92 -7.49 9.34
N ASP A 651 -31.46 -8.69 9.16
CA ASP A 651 -32.88 -8.97 9.05
C ASP A 651 -33.33 -10.03 10.09
N ALA A 652 -33.15 -9.67 11.37
CA ALA A 652 -33.49 -10.53 12.50
C ALA A 652 -34.95 -11.02 12.50
N LYS A 653 -35.87 -10.31 11.82
CA LYS A 653 -37.28 -10.70 11.70
C LYS A 653 -37.47 -11.96 10.86
N SER A 654 -36.67 -12.11 9.80
CA SER A 654 -36.74 -13.23 8.86
C SER A 654 -35.98 -14.47 9.35
N ARG A 655 -35.29 -14.37 10.49
CA ARG A 655 -34.48 -15.46 11.06
C ARG A 655 -35.37 -16.66 11.43
N GLY A 656 -35.03 -17.83 10.91
CA GLY A 656 -35.73 -19.09 11.18
C GLY A 656 -37.10 -19.24 10.49
N GLN A 657 -37.53 -18.27 9.67
CA GLN A 657 -38.82 -18.35 8.96
C GLN A 657 -38.77 -19.26 7.72
N SER A 658 -37.63 -19.28 7.02
CA SER A 658 -37.39 -20.14 5.87
C SER A 658 -35.90 -20.41 5.68
N GLU A 659 -35.56 -21.34 4.78
CA GLU A 659 -34.19 -21.44 4.25
C GLU A 659 -33.81 -20.17 3.47
N SER A 660 -32.50 -19.92 3.33
CA SER A 660 -31.99 -18.79 2.56
C SER A 660 -32.26 -18.95 1.06
N ILE A 661 -32.39 -17.84 0.34
CA ILE A 661 -32.67 -17.81 -1.10
C ILE A 661 -31.66 -18.66 -1.88
N CYS A 662 -30.38 -18.59 -1.55
CA CYS A 662 -29.34 -19.37 -2.21
C CYS A 662 -29.53 -20.88 -1.97
N ARG A 663 -29.89 -21.31 -0.75
CA ARG A 663 -30.14 -22.73 -0.45
C ARG A 663 -31.37 -23.24 -1.16
N ARG A 664 -32.43 -22.42 -1.23
CA ARG A 664 -33.65 -22.73 -1.99
C ARG A 664 -33.38 -22.86 -3.50
N LEU A 665 -32.49 -22.03 -4.05
CA LEU A 665 -32.06 -22.13 -5.46
C LEU A 665 -31.20 -23.37 -5.74
N LEU A 666 -30.49 -23.88 -4.74
CA LEU A 666 -29.70 -25.09 -4.89
C LEU A 666 -30.54 -26.37 -4.66
N ALA A 667 -31.59 -26.29 -3.85
CA ALA A 667 -32.52 -27.40 -3.59
C ALA A 667 -33.43 -27.67 -4.80
N ASP A 668 -33.46 -28.90 -5.31
CA ASP A 668 -34.17 -29.26 -6.53
C ASP A 668 -35.69 -29.00 -6.50
N ASP A 669 -36.30 -29.07 -5.31
CA ASP A 669 -37.73 -28.91 -5.06
C ASP A 669 -38.17 -27.44 -4.86
N GLN A 670 -37.24 -26.50 -4.69
CA GLN A 670 -37.54 -25.10 -4.33
C GLN A 670 -36.96 -24.06 -5.31
N LYS A 671 -36.51 -24.50 -6.49
CA LYS A 671 -35.98 -23.63 -7.55
C LYS A 671 -37.07 -22.75 -8.15
N PHE A 672 -36.87 -21.44 -8.05
CA PHE A 672 -37.74 -20.42 -8.66
C PHE A 672 -37.08 -19.71 -9.86
N LEU A 673 -35.83 -20.02 -10.19
CA LEU A 673 -35.15 -19.59 -11.41
C LEU A 673 -34.65 -20.81 -12.20
N PRO A 674 -34.71 -20.79 -13.54
CA PRO A 674 -34.20 -21.87 -14.36
C PRO A 674 -32.66 -21.91 -14.33
N VAL A 675 -32.13 -23.11 -14.06
CA VAL A 675 -30.68 -23.39 -14.14
C VAL A 675 -30.30 -23.61 -15.60
N VAL A 676 -29.30 -22.88 -16.07
CA VAL A 676 -28.76 -23.00 -17.44
C VAL A 676 -27.37 -23.61 -17.49
N TYR A 677 -26.67 -23.67 -16.34
CA TYR A 677 -25.39 -24.33 -16.17
C TYR A 677 -25.23 -24.80 -14.73
N SER A 678 -24.66 -25.99 -14.55
CA SER A 678 -24.38 -26.59 -13.25
C SER A 678 -23.18 -27.53 -13.38
N HIS A 679 -22.02 -27.13 -12.82
CA HIS A 679 -20.81 -27.95 -12.82
C HIS A 679 -19.85 -27.45 -11.74
N GLY A 680 -19.10 -28.36 -11.09
CA GLY A 680 -17.99 -27.95 -10.22
C GLY A 680 -18.38 -27.08 -9.01
N GLY A 681 -19.63 -27.17 -8.56
CA GLY A 681 -20.16 -26.30 -7.51
C GLY A 681 -20.52 -24.87 -7.95
N TYR A 682 -20.44 -24.55 -9.25
CA TYR A 682 -20.97 -23.32 -9.83
C TYR A 682 -22.34 -23.57 -10.48
N PHE A 683 -23.31 -22.73 -10.14
CA PHE A 683 -24.66 -22.77 -10.70
C PHE A 683 -24.99 -21.43 -11.35
N VAL A 684 -25.41 -21.46 -12.62
CA VAL A 684 -25.85 -20.26 -13.34
C VAL A 684 -27.36 -20.32 -13.55
N PHE A 685 -28.05 -19.30 -13.06
CA PHE A 685 -29.48 -19.12 -13.16
C PHE A 685 -29.80 -18.00 -14.16
N LYS A 686 -30.80 -18.21 -15.00
CA LYS A 686 -31.27 -17.16 -15.93
C LYS A 686 -32.35 -16.31 -15.24
N VAL A 687 -32.10 -15.01 -15.16
CA VAL A 687 -33.04 -14.00 -14.64
C VAL A 687 -33.88 -13.53 -15.84
N GLN A 688 -35.21 -13.72 -15.76
CA GLN A 688 -36.14 -13.37 -16.85
C GLN A 688 -36.46 -11.88 -16.89
#